data_AF-A0AAD9V7F8-F1
#
_entry.id   AF-A0AAD9V7F8-F1
#
_cell.length_a   1.000
_cell.length_b   1.000
_cell.length_c   1.000
_cell.angle_alpha   90.00
_cell.angle_beta   90.00
_cell.angle_gamma   90.00
#
_symmetry.space_group_name_H-M   'P 1'
#
loop_
_entity.id
_entity.type
_entity.pdbx_description
1 polymer ?
#
loop_
_entity_poly.entity_id
_entity_poly.type
_entity_poly.pdbx_seq_one_letter_code
_entity_poly.pdbx_strand_id
1 'polypeptide(L)'
;MATRKRDRPAVGFYHNLERGVRLKAEKVTKKKKKKEATERERDSLETGLRENLVGQQEAVHTVTATIRRREYGWRDKEHPLVFLFLGSSGIGKTELAKQVARYLHKDNKKGFIRLDMSEYQEKHEVDKAHPDVLTVMLQLFDEGRLTDGQGKTIVCKDAIFVMTSNLASEEIANHALELRREAKEAAEHREEGGEIKISRRFKQEIVQPILKGHFERYEFLGRINEMVYFLPFSRSELQTLSTRELNIAQEWASEEHDIRMSWDGEVIDVLVGGYDVHYGARSIKHEVERQVVDQIIDALYRKLISRGCFLHLTVDLPKGRGRKSLGDDAAPPIKLQLIKEGKKKLKSMLETPDDFAHGTWATVLVVRYNMAEAVGVDLVSGHSFLSLNEALANHLADGGFQAMDDLSAQMFPSVLGALNNCLHKPLRRHPLYEEVEFIWSGSTAEGVNIPNFESGGSGKPHLEFEMDILCVFRDIKVGRLADSPAILMKQEDTSEGYFVVFLNDQSYRQRWCDYSIVPTDPKRKGEMYLNPLLLVEDLYRQIEHIFAQIPLLKDRFKLEFNPPAVTLTMSLDFQKITISCDIVVALELPCDCLPKDYPSWIKVHGRPAWLSEKSFEEVQQKPLHLVGKCSPSGQPKVEWRLSFSVVELFLMKELGLECPAAITCYRVFKLVRFLHLKHPDILHSYHLKMLFFQACHKLPPSAWADTNLAIDLLGLLDNLMHCFIMQSLPSYFIPGYNLIEGVHCDFLFTLLQKVSKVRKNPIVSITNLKK
;
A
#
# COMPACT_ATOMS: atom_id res chain seq x y z
N MET A 1 57.98 -89.22 -32.79
CA MET A 1 56.81 -89.71 -33.57
C MET A 1 55.74 -88.64 -33.53
N ALA A 2 55.21 -88.32 -34.70
CA ALA A 2 54.24 -87.26 -34.93
C ALA A 2 52.83 -87.61 -34.45
N THR A 3 52.10 -86.61 -33.93
CA THR A 3 50.65 -86.47 -34.19
C THR A 3 50.25 -84.99 -34.15
N ARG A 4 49.79 -84.50 -35.30
CA ARG A 4 49.21 -83.17 -35.53
C ARG A 4 47.80 -83.08 -34.95
N LYS A 5 47.51 -81.89 -34.41
CA LYS A 5 46.22 -81.16 -34.29
C LYS A 5 44.96 -81.83 -34.86
N ARG A 6 43.90 -81.83 -34.04
CA ARG A 6 42.55 -81.39 -34.44
C ARG A 6 42.02 -80.38 -33.42
N ASP A 7 41.99 -79.12 -33.85
CA ASP A 7 41.24 -78.03 -33.22
C ASP A 7 39.73 -78.34 -33.26
N ARG A 8 39.02 -78.06 -32.17
CA ARG A 8 37.58 -77.79 -32.18
C ARG A 8 37.31 -76.47 -31.42
N PRO A 9 37.12 -75.35 -32.12
CA PRO A 9 36.76 -74.07 -31.52
C PRO A 9 35.23 -73.98 -31.46
N ALA A 10 34.60 -74.47 -30.39
CA ALA A 10 33.15 -74.35 -30.24
C ALA A 10 32.73 -73.80 -28.86
N VAL A 11 33.56 -73.89 -27.83
CA VAL A 11 33.13 -73.50 -26.47
C VAL A 11 33.35 -71.99 -26.20
N GLY A 12 34.38 -71.38 -26.80
CA GLY A 12 34.67 -69.95 -26.62
C GLY A 12 33.72 -69.01 -27.37
N PHE A 13 33.14 -69.45 -28.49
CA PHE A 13 32.28 -68.60 -29.32
C PHE A 13 30.89 -68.45 -28.72
N TYR A 14 30.28 -69.55 -28.23
CA TYR A 14 28.97 -69.51 -27.57
C TYR A 14 29.01 -68.73 -26.25
N HIS A 15 30.08 -68.85 -25.47
CA HIS A 15 30.18 -68.15 -24.18
C HIS A 15 30.33 -66.62 -24.35
N ASN A 16 31.04 -66.18 -25.40
CA ASN A 16 31.17 -64.77 -25.74
C ASN A 16 29.89 -64.20 -26.39
N LEU A 17 29.16 -65.00 -27.20
CA LEU A 17 27.88 -64.58 -27.76
C LEU A 17 26.82 -64.43 -26.65
N GLU A 18 26.73 -65.38 -25.71
CA GLU A 18 25.82 -65.29 -24.58
C GLU A 18 26.13 -64.08 -23.69
N ARG A 19 27.40 -63.80 -23.38
CA ARG A 19 27.81 -62.58 -22.66
C ARG A 19 27.42 -61.31 -23.41
N GLY A 20 27.65 -61.26 -24.73
CA GLY A 20 27.30 -60.12 -25.57
C GLY A 20 25.79 -59.88 -25.66
N VAL A 21 25.00 -60.94 -25.75
CA VAL A 21 23.53 -60.87 -25.77
C VAL A 21 22.97 -60.50 -24.40
N ARG A 22 23.52 -61.04 -23.29
CA ARG A 22 23.14 -60.67 -21.92
C ARG A 22 23.46 -59.20 -21.61
N LEU A 23 24.64 -58.73 -21.99
CA LEU A 23 25.05 -57.32 -21.81
C LEU A 23 24.23 -56.36 -22.67
N LYS A 24 23.85 -56.75 -23.90
CA LYS A 24 22.93 -55.95 -24.73
C LYS A 24 21.50 -55.99 -24.16
N ALA A 25 21.01 -57.14 -23.72
CA ALA A 25 19.68 -57.29 -23.12
C ALA A 25 19.58 -56.50 -21.79
N GLU A 26 20.60 -56.52 -20.94
CA GLU A 26 20.71 -55.72 -19.71
C GLU A 26 20.83 -54.23 -19.99
N LYS A 27 21.57 -53.82 -21.03
CA LYS A 27 21.62 -52.41 -21.45
C LYS A 27 20.28 -51.95 -22.02
N VAL A 28 19.59 -52.77 -22.80
CA VAL A 28 18.27 -52.45 -23.35
C VAL A 28 17.20 -52.42 -22.25
N THR A 29 17.20 -53.37 -21.32
CA THR A 29 16.29 -53.34 -20.15
C THR A 29 16.62 -52.23 -19.16
N LYS A 30 17.89 -51.90 -18.91
CA LYS A 30 18.26 -50.69 -18.13
C LYS A 30 17.84 -49.42 -18.85
N LYS A 31 18.01 -49.31 -20.16
CA LYS A 31 17.58 -48.13 -20.93
C LYS A 31 16.07 -48.02 -21.00
N LYS A 32 15.34 -49.15 -21.09
CA LYS A 32 13.88 -49.21 -21.07
C LYS A 32 13.31 -48.94 -19.67
N LYS A 33 13.87 -49.51 -18.60
CA LYS A 33 13.54 -49.19 -17.20
C LYS A 33 13.89 -47.75 -16.82
N LYS A 34 15.00 -47.21 -17.33
CA LYS A 34 15.37 -45.80 -17.10
C LYS A 34 14.42 -44.88 -17.83
N LYS A 35 13.99 -45.23 -19.06
CA LYS A 35 12.98 -44.51 -19.86
C LYS A 35 11.58 -44.59 -19.24
N GLU A 36 11.16 -45.76 -18.76
CA GLU A 36 9.88 -45.97 -18.04
C GLU A 36 9.88 -45.32 -16.65
N ALA A 37 11.02 -45.29 -15.94
CA ALA A 37 11.16 -44.54 -14.68
C ALA A 37 11.13 -43.02 -14.92
N THR A 38 11.79 -42.52 -15.98
CA THR A 38 11.73 -41.11 -16.35
C THR A 38 10.37 -40.70 -16.91
N GLU A 39 9.62 -41.62 -17.53
CA GLU A 39 8.25 -41.41 -18.00
C GLU A 39 7.23 -41.47 -16.84
N ARG A 40 7.52 -42.20 -15.75
CA ARG A 40 6.79 -42.09 -14.47
C ARG A 40 7.16 -40.82 -13.67
N GLU A 41 8.40 -40.33 -13.80
CA GLU A 41 8.82 -39.01 -13.27
C GLU A 41 8.23 -37.84 -14.07
N ARG A 42 7.93 -38.02 -15.37
CA ARG A 42 7.19 -37.03 -16.19
C ARG A 42 5.82 -36.70 -15.61
N ASP A 43 5.10 -37.67 -15.08
CA ASP A 43 3.78 -37.38 -14.50
C ASP A 43 3.90 -36.80 -13.09
N SER A 44 4.96 -37.12 -12.32
CA SER A 44 5.04 -36.73 -10.90
C SER A 44 5.21 -35.23 -10.65
N LEU A 45 6.11 -34.54 -11.39
CA LEU A 45 6.34 -33.10 -11.17
C LEU A 45 5.14 -32.27 -11.64
N GLU A 46 4.71 -32.48 -12.88
CA GLU A 46 3.63 -31.70 -13.49
C GLU A 46 2.31 -31.93 -12.76
N THR A 47 1.99 -33.18 -12.38
CA THR A 47 0.80 -33.50 -11.59
C THR A 47 0.87 -32.88 -10.19
N GLY A 48 2.01 -32.99 -9.48
CA GLY A 48 2.16 -32.41 -8.14
C GLY A 48 2.05 -30.87 -8.14
N LEU A 49 2.53 -30.20 -9.19
CA LEU A 49 2.34 -28.76 -9.35
C LEU A 49 0.86 -28.42 -9.65
N ARG A 50 0.18 -29.23 -10.47
CA ARG A 50 -1.24 -29.04 -10.85
C ARG A 50 -2.20 -29.21 -9.68
N GLU A 51 -1.89 -30.08 -8.72
CA GLU A 51 -2.70 -30.25 -7.50
C GLU A 51 -2.73 -28.99 -6.64
N ASN A 52 -1.66 -28.19 -6.69
CA ASN A 52 -1.49 -27.02 -5.82
C ASN A 52 -1.82 -25.69 -6.51
N LEU A 53 -1.83 -25.65 -7.86
CA LEU A 53 -2.12 -24.46 -8.66
C LEU A 53 -3.42 -24.61 -9.48
N VAL A 54 -4.34 -23.68 -9.29
CA VAL A 54 -5.60 -23.59 -10.03
C VAL A 54 -5.39 -22.75 -11.31
N GLY A 55 -5.90 -23.21 -12.45
CA GLY A 55 -6.01 -22.39 -13.68
C GLY A 55 -4.73 -22.09 -14.49
N GLN A 56 -3.53 -22.43 -13.99
CA GLN A 56 -2.25 -22.02 -14.59
C GLN A 56 -1.52 -23.15 -15.35
N GLN A 57 -2.25 -23.88 -16.20
CA GLN A 57 -1.73 -25.09 -16.85
C GLN A 57 -0.59 -24.82 -17.85
N GLU A 58 -0.70 -23.79 -18.69
CA GLU A 58 0.34 -23.41 -19.64
C GLU A 58 1.64 -23.00 -18.91
N ALA A 59 1.51 -22.27 -17.80
CA ALA A 59 2.65 -21.82 -17.01
C ALA A 59 3.39 -23.01 -16.37
N VAL A 60 2.64 -23.93 -15.74
CA VAL A 60 3.18 -25.18 -15.19
C VAL A 60 3.87 -26.00 -16.27
N HIS A 61 3.24 -26.18 -17.42
CA HIS A 61 3.82 -26.93 -18.54
C HIS A 61 5.13 -26.30 -19.05
N THR A 62 5.16 -24.97 -19.22
CA THR A 62 6.33 -24.23 -19.72
C THR A 62 7.53 -24.36 -18.77
N VAL A 63 7.30 -24.20 -17.47
CA VAL A 63 8.35 -24.31 -16.45
C VAL A 63 8.87 -25.75 -16.36
N THR A 64 7.98 -26.73 -16.25
CA THR A 64 8.37 -28.15 -16.16
C THR A 64 9.10 -28.63 -17.40
N ALA A 65 8.66 -28.23 -18.60
CA ALA A 65 9.35 -28.54 -19.86
C ALA A 65 10.77 -27.95 -19.89
N THR A 66 10.95 -26.72 -19.38
CA THR A 66 12.26 -26.05 -19.38
C THR A 66 13.23 -26.68 -18.39
N ILE A 67 12.77 -26.97 -17.17
CA ILE A 67 13.57 -27.67 -16.15
C ILE A 67 13.99 -29.05 -16.67
N ARG A 68 13.06 -29.81 -17.27
CA ARG A 68 13.37 -31.11 -17.87
C ARG A 68 14.45 -30.98 -18.94
N ARG A 69 14.32 -30.05 -19.89
CA ARG A 69 15.35 -29.84 -20.94
C ARG A 69 16.73 -29.64 -20.32
N ARG A 70 16.83 -28.93 -19.20
CA ARG A 70 18.08 -28.76 -18.45
C ARG A 70 18.57 -30.06 -17.81
N GLU A 71 17.71 -30.80 -17.11
CA GLU A 71 18.06 -32.08 -16.48
C GLU A 71 18.55 -33.14 -17.48
N TYR A 72 17.93 -33.20 -18.66
CA TYR A 72 18.32 -34.11 -19.74
C TYR A 72 19.52 -33.63 -20.57
N GLY A 73 20.09 -32.47 -20.24
CA GLY A 73 21.27 -31.92 -20.91
C GLY A 73 21.02 -31.34 -22.30
N TRP A 74 19.78 -30.94 -22.61
CA TRP A 74 19.41 -30.24 -23.85
C TRP A 74 19.49 -28.71 -23.74
N ARG A 75 19.92 -28.18 -22.59
CA ARG A 75 20.34 -26.79 -22.43
C ARG A 75 21.78 -26.76 -21.92
N ASP A 76 22.47 -25.66 -22.22
CA ASP A 76 23.79 -25.35 -21.69
C ASP A 76 23.80 -25.48 -20.17
N LYS A 77 24.86 -26.05 -19.59
CA LYS A 77 25.06 -26.22 -18.14
C LYS A 77 25.90 -25.12 -17.50
N GLU A 78 26.55 -24.30 -18.30
CA GLU A 78 27.46 -23.26 -17.82
C GLU A 78 26.72 -22.00 -17.33
N HIS A 79 25.46 -21.82 -17.72
CA HIS A 79 24.62 -20.67 -17.39
C HIS A 79 23.43 -21.12 -16.50
N PRO A 80 22.94 -20.30 -15.56
CA PRO A 80 21.78 -20.66 -14.74
C PRO A 80 20.46 -20.66 -15.53
N LEU A 81 19.40 -21.26 -14.97
CA LEU A 81 18.06 -21.12 -15.53
C LEU A 81 17.43 -19.82 -15.05
N VAL A 82 16.94 -18.99 -15.98
CA VAL A 82 16.35 -17.68 -15.69
C VAL A 82 14.95 -17.59 -16.31
N PHE A 83 13.93 -17.51 -15.47
CA PHE A 83 12.54 -17.34 -15.87
C PHE A 83 12.05 -15.92 -15.59
N LEU A 84 11.21 -15.38 -16.48
CA LEU A 84 10.44 -14.18 -16.23
C LEU A 84 8.95 -14.52 -16.23
N PHE A 85 8.32 -14.42 -15.07
CA PHE A 85 6.89 -14.68 -14.85
C PHE A 85 6.11 -13.37 -14.99
N LEU A 86 5.16 -13.34 -15.92
CA LEU A 86 4.37 -12.16 -16.30
C LEU A 86 2.88 -12.38 -16.03
N GLY A 87 2.21 -11.33 -15.56
CA GLY A 87 0.75 -11.27 -15.34
C GLY A 87 0.39 -10.50 -14.07
N SER A 88 -0.90 -10.34 -13.74
CA SER A 88 -1.38 -9.62 -12.55
C SER A 88 -0.88 -10.15 -11.20
N SER A 89 -1.04 -9.36 -10.13
CA SER A 89 -0.73 -9.83 -8.77
C SER A 89 -1.67 -10.98 -8.36
N GLY A 90 -1.22 -11.84 -7.45
CA GLY A 90 -2.09 -12.87 -6.85
C GLY A 90 -2.54 -14.03 -7.76
N ILE A 91 -2.08 -14.13 -9.02
CA ILE A 91 -2.48 -15.20 -9.96
C ILE A 91 -1.64 -16.49 -9.88
N GLY A 92 -0.71 -16.59 -8.92
CA GLY A 92 0.07 -17.82 -8.67
C GLY A 92 1.52 -17.80 -9.16
N LYS A 93 2.06 -16.65 -9.61
CA LYS A 93 3.48 -16.52 -10.02
C LYS A 93 4.47 -17.02 -8.97
N THR A 94 4.42 -16.44 -7.78
CA THR A 94 5.30 -16.82 -6.66
C THR A 94 4.97 -18.21 -6.13
N GLU A 95 3.71 -18.63 -6.20
CA GLU A 95 3.30 -19.94 -5.74
C GLU A 95 3.90 -21.04 -6.63
N LEU A 96 3.89 -20.87 -7.96
CA LEU A 96 4.57 -21.79 -8.87
C LEU A 96 6.06 -21.92 -8.54
N ALA A 97 6.73 -20.80 -8.28
CA ALA A 97 8.15 -20.80 -7.91
C ALA A 97 8.42 -21.58 -6.60
N LYS A 98 7.57 -21.38 -5.57
CA LYS A 98 7.66 -22.13 -4.32
C LYS A 98 7.42 -23.62 -4.53
N GLN A 99 6.42 -24.00 -5.30
CA GLN A 99 6.09 -25.41 -5.54
C GLN A 99 7.19 -26.12 -6.33
N VAL A 100 7.79 -25.44 -7.31
CA VAL A 100 8.99 -25.94 -8.02
C VAL A 100 10.15 -26.14 -7.05
N ALA A 101 10.44 -25.18 -6.17
CA ALA A 101 11.51 -25.31 -5.19
C ALA A 101 11.26 -26.43 -4.18
N ARG A 102 10.01 -26.59 -3.70
CA ARG A 102 9.61 -27.70 -2.82
C ARG A 102 9.87 -29.05 -3.48
N TYR A 103 9.51 -29.20 -4.75
CA TYR A 103 9.77 -30.43 -5.50
C TYR A 103 11.27 -30.70 -5.65
N LEU A 104 12.04 -29.73 -6.15
CA LEU A 104 13.47 -29.89 -6.45
C LEU A 104 14.30 -30.13 -5.18
N HIS A 105 13.92 -29.52 -4.06
CA HIS A 105 14.66 -29.60 -2.81
C HIS A 105 14.01 -30.48 -1.74
N LYS A 106 12.96 -31.25 -2.08
CA LYS A 106 12.25 -32.18 -1.18
C LYS A 106 11.85 -31.49 0.14
N ASP A 107 11.14 -30.36 0.04
CA ASP A 107 10.65 -29.54 1.14
C ASP A 107 11.73 -28.91 2.05
N ASN A 108 13.00 -28.88 1.63
CA ASN A 108 14.03 -28.15 2.36
C ASN A 108 13.79 -26.63 2.26
N LYS A 109 13.46 -25.99 3.39
CA LYS A 109 13.22 -24.54 3.50
C LYS A 109 14.39 -23.67 3.02
N LYS A 110 15.64 -24.18 3.04
CA LYS A 110 16.82 -23.46 2.54
C LYS A 110 16.93 -23.46 1.00
N GLY A 111 16.12 -24.26 0.30
CA GLY A 111 16.12 -24.38 -1.15
C GLY A 111 15.33 -23.30 -1.89
N PHE A 112 14.65 -22.39 -1.19
CA PHE A 112 13.93 -21.27 -1.79
C PHE A 112 14.39 -19.96 -1.14
N ILE A 113 14.97 -19.08 -1.94
CA ILE A 113 15.39 -17.74 -1.53
C ILE A 113 14.48 -16.75 -2.24
N ARG A 114 13.73 -15.96 -1.47
CA ARG A 114 12.90 -14.87 -1.98
C ARG A 114 13.62 -13.56 -1.71
N LEU A 115 13.87 -12.79 -2.77
CA LEU A 115 14.26 -11.40 -2.71
C LEU A 115 13.02 -10.59 -3.07
N ASP A 116 12.51 -9.79 -2.13
CA ASP A 116 11.40 -8.90 -2.45
C ASP A 116 11.95 -7.63 -3.08
N MET A 117 11.52 -7.36 -4.30
CA MET A 117 11.94 -6.18 -5.07
C MET A 117 10.80 -5.17 -5.19
N SER A 118 9.68 -5.36 -4.45
CA SER A 118 8.56 -4.40 -4.46
C SER A 118 8.97 -3.01 -3.99
N GLU A 119 9.95 -2.92 -3.08
CA GLU A 119 10.52 -1.65 -2.59
C GLU A 119 11.35 -0.91 -3.65
N TYR A 120 11.73 -1.58 -4.75
CA TYR A 120 12.46 -1.01 -5.88
C TYR A 120 11.56 -0.88 -7.13
N GLN A 121 10.22 -0.83 -6.97
CA GLN A 121 9.30 -0.70 -8.12
C GLN A 121 9.18 0.73 -8.64
N GLU A 122 9.50 1.74 -7.81
CA GLU A 122 9.45 3.12 -8.24
C GLU A 122 10.67 3.49 -9.08
N LYS A 123 10.44 4.21 -10.18
CA LYS A 123 11.51 4.71 -11.07
C LYS A 123 12.60 5.44 -10.28
N HIS A 124 12.23 6.18 -9.23
CA HIS A 124 13.15 6.92 -8.37
C HIS A 124 13.99 6.05 -7.40
N GLU A 125 13.50 4.88 -6.99
CA GLU A 125 14.26 3.93 -6.16
C GLU A 125 15.16 3.03 -7.03
N VAL A 126 14.75 2.74 -8.28
CA VAL A 126 15.62 2.12 -9.29
C VAL A 126 16.71 3.10 -9.74
N ASP A 127 16.42 4.40 -9.85
CA ASP A 127 17.43 5.44 -10.14
C ASP A 127 18.45 5.60 -8.99
N LYS A 128 18.07 5.28 -7.74
CA LYS A 128 19.00 5.19 -6.58
C LYS A 128 19.80 3.89 -6.56
N ALA A 129 19.28 2.81 -7.15
CA ALA A 129 20.10 1.63 -7.41
C ALA A 129 21.07 1.97 -8.54
N HIS A 130 22.34 2.18 -8.18
CA HIS A 130 23.41 2.48 -9.13
C HIS A 130 23.29 1.55 -10.36
N PRO A 131 23.49 2.04 -11.60
CA PRO A 131 23.47 1.26 -12.85
C PRO A 131 24.26 -0.07 -12.84
N ASP A 132 25.06 -0.28 -11.81
CA ASP A 132 25.86 -1.47 -11.51
C ASP A 132 25.04 -2.65 -10.97
N VAL A 133 23.86 -2.46 -10.37
CA VAL A 133 23.04 -3.60 -9.87
C VAL A 133 22.54 -4.44 -11.04
N LEU A 134 22.04 -3.80 -12.10
CA LEU A 134 21.67 -4.49 -13.34
C LEU A 134 22.88 -5.14 -14.02
N THR A 135 24.05 -4.51 -13.93
CA THR A 135 25.31 -5.07 -14.46
C THR A 135 25.73 -6.33 -13.70
N VAL A 136 25.59 -6.34 -12.37
CA VAL A 136 25.82 -7.53 -11.54
C VAL A 136 24.83 -8.65 -11.87
N MET A 137 23.56 -8.33 -12.10
CA MET A 137 22.55 -9.31 -12.54
C MET A 137 22.85 -9.86 -13.93
N LEU A 138 23.33 -9.03 -14.86
CA LEU A 138 23.79 -9.47 -16.18
C LEU A 138 24.95 -10.47 -16.05
N GLN A 139 25.95 -10.16 -15.22
CA GLN A 139 27.07 -11.07 -14.96
C GLN A 139 26.59 -12.38 -14.33
N LEU A 140 25.65 -12.30 -13.38
CA LEU A 140 25.07 -13.47 -12.74
C LEU A 140 24.34 -14.39 -13.72
N PHE A 141 23.52 -13.83 -14.61
CA PHE A 141 22.75 -14.58 -15.59
C PHE A 141 23.59 -15.08 -16.77
N ASP A 142 24.73 -14.44 -17.05
CA ASP A 142 25.71 -14.92 -18.03
C ASP A 142 26.67 -15.95 -17.43
N GLU A 143 27.54 -15.51 -16.54
CA GLU A 143 28.68 -16.30 -16.10
C GLU A 143 28.29 -17.34 -15.04
N GLY A 144 27.05 -17.25 -14.52
CA GLY A 144 26.60 -18.07 -13.40
C GLY A 144 27.47 -17.84 -12.17
N ARG A 145 27.98 -16.62 -11.98
CA ARG A 145 28.88 -16.26 -10.89
C ARG A 145 28.51 -14.89 -10.32
N LEU A 146 28.62 -14.76 -9.01
CA LEU A 146 28.44 -13.50 -8.29
C LEU A 146 29.70 -13.23 -7.46
N THR A 147 30.33 -12.08 -7.63
CA THR A 147 31.49 -11.68 -6.81
C THR A 147 31.09 -10.52 -5.92
N ASP A 148 31.29 -10.65 -4.60
CA ASP A 148 31.02 -9.56 -3.67
C ASP A 148 32.13 -8.48 -3.69
N GLY A 149 31.90 -7.35 -3.02
CA GLY A 149 32.88 -6.25 -2.92
C GLY A 149 34.17 -6.60 -2.17
N GLN A 150 34.23 -7.77 -1.50
CA GLN A 150 35.42 -8.30 -0.86
C GLN A 150 36.18 -9.28 -1.77
N GLY A 151 35.72 -9.49 -3.01
CA GLY A 151 36.33 -10.38 -3.99
C GLY A 151 35.94 -11.85 -3.85
N LYS A 152 34.94 -12.19 -3.04
CA LYS A 152 34.48 -13.58 -2.89
C LYS A 152 33.49 -13.93 -4.00
N THR A 153 33.86 -14.91 -4.82
CA THR A 153 33.01 -15.40 -5.92
C THR A 153 32.18 -16.61 -5.48
N ILE A 154 30.87 -16.55 -5.71
CA ILE A 154 29.90 -17.65 -5.56
C ILE A 154 29.53 -18.16 -6.96
N VAL A 155 29.45 -19.47 -7.13
CA VAL A 155 29.01 -20.11 -8.38
C VAL A 155 27.53 -20.47 -8.27
N CYS A 156 26.73 -19.96 -9.21
CA CYS A 156 25.27 -20.04 -9.27
C CYS A 156 24.76 -20.83 -10.49
N LYS A 157 25.61 -21.61 -11.17
CA LYS A 157 25.25 -22.31 -12.44
C LYS A 157 24.08 -23.28 -12.33
N ASP A 158 23.90 -23.91 -11.16
CA ASP A 158 22.80 -24.83 -10.88
C ASP A 158 21.59 -24.14 -10.24
N ALA A 159 21.64 -22.81 -10.05
CA ALA A 159 20.54 -22.05 -9.52
C ALA A 159 19.46 -21.82 -10.59
N ILE A 160 18.20 -21.77 -10.12
CA ILE A 160 17.05 -21.35 -10.90
C ILE A 160 16.64 -19.97 -10.39
N PHE A 161 16.73 -18.97 -11.26
CA PHE A 161 16.23 -17.63 -11.03
C PHE A 161 14.82 -17.49 -11.57
N VAL A 162 13.91 -17.01 -10.74
CA VAL A 162 12.54 -16.68 -11.13
C VAL A 162 12.31 -15.22 -10.82
N MET A 163 12.16 -14.41 -11.85
CA MET A 163 11.76 -13.01 -11.74
C MET A 163 10.25 -12.93 -11.93
N THR A 164 9.56 -12.23 -11.05
CA THR A 164 8.12 -12.00 -11.17
C THR A 164 7.86 -10.53 -11.49
N SER A 165 7.08 -10.25 -12.52
CA SER A 165 6.72 -8.89 -12.90
C SER A 165 5.22 -8.78 -13.19
N ASN A 166 4.65 -7.62 -12.87
CA ASN A 166 3.31 -7.23 -13.28
C ASN A 166 3.33 -6.42 -14.58
N LEU A 167 4.48 -6.27 -15.22
CA LEU A 167 4.60 -5.55 -16.49
C LEU A 167 3.80 -6.28 -17.58
N ALA A 168 3.10 -5.50 -18.42
CA ALA A 168 2.14 -5.97 -19.42
C ALA A 168 0.93 -6.76 -18.86
N SER A 169 0.65 -6.67 -17.54
CA SER A 169 -0.43 -7.45 -16.93
C SER A 169 -1.82 -7.10 -17.45
N GLU A 170 -2.06 -5.81 -17.75
CA GLU A 170 -3.34 -5.33 -18.25
C GLU A 170 -3.61 -5.86 -19.66
N GLU A 171 -2.63 -5.77 -20.55
CA GLU A 171 -2.73 -6.29 -21.90
C GLU A 171 -2.88 -7.82 -21.90
N ILE A 172 -2.13 -8.53 -21.04
CA ILE A 172 -2.27 -9.98 -20.86
C ILE A 172 -3.68 -10.32 -20.37
N ALA A 173 -4.22 -9.55 -19.44
CA ALA A 173 -5.56 -9.77 -18.90
C ALA A 173 -6.65 -9.54 -19.96
N ASN A 174 -6.58 -8.43 -20.70
CA ASN A 174 -7.52 -8.11 -21.77
C ASN A 174 -7.51 -9.18 -22.86
N HIS A 175 -6.32 -9.59 -23.31
CA HIS A 175 -6.20 -10.63 -24.32
C HIS A 175 -6.67 -12.00 -23.81
N ALA A 176 -6.48 -12.31 -22.52
CA ALA A 176 -7.01 -13.54 -21.93
C ALA A 176 -8.54 -13.57 -21.93
N LEU A 177 -9.21 -12.43 -21.71
CA LEU A 177 -10.66 -12.31 -21.77
C LEU A 177 -11.17 -12.51 -23.21
N GLU A 178 -10.48 -11.94 -24.21
CA GLU A 178 -10.78 -12.15 -25.63
C GLU A 178 -10.69 -13.63 -26.01
N LEU A 179 -9.56 -14.29 -25.70
CA LEU A 179 -9.34 -15.71 -25.99
C LEU A 179 -10.41 -16.59 -25.34
N ARG A 180 -10.86 -16.23 -24.13
CA ARG A 180 -11.93 -16.95 -23.44
C ARG A 180 -13.29 -16.74 -24.08
N ARG A 181 -13.58 -15.54 -24.57
CA ARG A 181 -14.80 -15.24 -25.31
C ARG A 181 -14.83 -16.03 -26.61
N GLU A 182 -13.74 -16.00 -27.38
CA GLU A 182 -13.58 -16.77 -28.62
C GLU A 182 -13.68 -18.28 -28.38
N ALA A 183 -13.06 -18.80 -27.32
CA ALA A 183 -13.16 -20.21 -26.95
C ALA A 183 -14.58 -20.61 -26.56
N LYS A 184 -15.33 -19.72 -25.89
CA LYS A 184 -16.72 -19.96 -25.51
C LYS A 184 -17.66 -19.95 -26.73
N GLU A 185 -17.46 -19.01 -27.65
CA GLU A 185 -18.17 -18.95 -28.95
C GLU A 185 -17.85 -20.16 -29.83
N ALA A 186 -16.60 -20.64 -29.82
CA ALA A 186 -16.19 -21.83 -30.55
C ALA A 186 -16.70 -23.15 -29.92
N ALA A 187 -16.81 -23.21 -28.59
CA ALA A 187 -17.34 -24.36 -27.86
C ALA A 187 -18.85 -24.56 -28.05
N GLU A 188 -19.60 -23.49 -28.39
CA GLU A 188 -21.00 -23.62 -28.82
C GLU A 188 -21.13 -24.34 -30.19
N HIS A 189 -20.01 -24.51 -30.92
CA HIS A 189 -19.95 -25.17 -32.23
C HIS A 189 -19.08 -26.45 -32.30
N ARG A 190 -18.32 -26.82 -31.24
CA ARG A 190 -17.51 -28.07 -31.16
C ARG A 190 -17.43 -28.63 -29.75
N GLU A 191 -17.46 -29.96 -29.62
CA GLU A 191 -17.53 -30.71 -28.34
C GLU A 191 -16.23 -30.78 -27.51
N GLU A 192 -15.10 -30.20 -27.93
CA GLU A 192 -13.86 -30.22 -27.12
C GLU A 192 -13.34 -28.81 -26.83
N GLY A 193 -13.27 -28.48 -25.53
CA GLY A 193 -12.69 -27.24 -25.02
C GLY A 193 -11.17 -27.22 -25.22
N GLY A 194 -10.70 -26.35 -26.11
CA GLY A 194 -9.28 -26.14 -26.35
C GLY A 194 -8.55 -25.48 -25.18
N GLU A 195 -7.29 -25.86 -24.98
CA GLU A 195 -6.38 -25.21 -24.03
C GLU A 195 -6.06 -23.78 -24.51
N ILE A 196 -6.37 -22.77 -23.69
CA ILE A 196 -6.16 -21.37 -24.03
C ILE A 196 -4.66 -21.06 -23.99
N LYS A 197 -4.11 -20.59 -25.12
CA LYS A 197 -2.68 -20.25 -25.27
C LYS A 197 -2.50 -18.85 -25.81
N ILE A 198 -1.55 -18.11 -25.26
CA ILE A 198 -1.19 -16.79 -25.78
C ILE A 198 -0.53 -16.92 -27.15
N SER A 199 -1.06 -16.21 -28.14
CA SER A 199 -0.56 -16.22 -29.51
C SER A 199 0.88 -15.69 -29.60
N ARG A 200 1.69 -16.25 -30.53
CA ARG A 200 3.06 -15.75 -30.78
C ARG A 200 3.07 -14.27 -31.18
N ARG A 201 2.04 -13.85 -31.91
CA ARG A 201 1.86 -12.47 -32.37
C ARG A 201 1.73 -11.51 -31.18
N PHE A 202 0.86 -11.82 -30.23
CA PHE A 202 0.69 -11.03 -29.00
C PHE A 202 2.00 -10.90 -28.20
N LYS A 203 2.75 -12.00 -28.06
CA LYS A 203 4.05 -12.00 -27.36
C LYS A 203 5.07 -11.05 -28.02
N GLN A 204 5.08 -10.97 -29.35
CA GLN A 204 6.06 -10.18 -30.12
C GLN A 204 5.64 -8.73 -30.34
N GLU A 205 4.37 -8.46 -30.62
CA GLU A 205 3.88 -7.14 -31.01
C GLU A 205 3.45 -6.28 -29.81
N ILE A 206 3.04 -6.90 -28.69
CA ILE A 206 2.51 -6.17 -27.52
C ILE A 206 3.45 -6.32 -26.33
N VAL A 207 3.73 -7.55 -25.89
CA VAL A 207 4.51 -7.74 -24.66
C VAL A 207 5.98 -7.34 -24.85
N GLN A 208 6.61 -7.73 -25.95
CA GLN A 208 8.03 -7.44 -26.17
C GLN A 208 8.36 -5.93 -26.19
N PRO A 209 7.60 -5.06 -26.88
CA PRO A 209 7.82 -3.62 -26.83
C PRO A 209 7.72 -3.02 -25.42
N ILE A 210 6.75 -3.46 -24.61
CA ILE A 210 6.57 -3.00 -23.24
C ILE A 210 7.79 -3.39 -22.38
N LEU A 211 8.25 -4.65 -22.49
CA LEU A 211 9.44 -5.11 -21.78
C LEU A 211 10.70 -4.34 -22.20
N LYS A 212 10.85 -4.07 -23.51
CA LYS A 212 11.99 -3.31 -24.04
C LYS A 212 12.01 -1.87 -23.52
N GLY A 213 10.86 -1.21 -23.49
CA GLY A 213 10.73 0.15 -22.97
C GLY A 213 11.07 0.26 -21.47
N HIS A 214 10.77 -0.78 -20.68
CA HIS A 214 11.02 -0.77 -19.23
C HIS A 214 12.47 -1.08 -18.84
N PHE A 215 13.10 -2.08 -19.48
CA PHE A 215 14.44 -2.52 -19.06
C PHE A 215 15.60 -1.73 -19.67
N GLU A 216 15.36 -0.94 -20.73
CA GLU A 216 16.30 -0.04 -21.44
C GLU A 216 17.62 -0.66 -21.96
N ARG A 217 18.00 -1.87 -21.52
CA ARG A 217 19.17 -2.66 -21.94
C ARG A 217 18.74 -3.94 -22.63
N TYR A 218 18.95 -4.01 -23.94
CA TYR A 218 18.54 -5.15 -24.78
C TYR A 218 19.21 -6.47 -24.39
N GLU A 219 20.41 -6.41 -23.81
CA GLU A 219 21.19 -7.57 -23.38
C GLU A 219 20.48 -8.34 -22.26
N PHE A 220 19.76 -7.65 -21.38
CA PHE A 220 19.10 -8.25 -20.23
C PHE A 220 17.99 -9.23 -20.65
N LEU A 221 17.13 -8.81 -21.59
CA LEU A 221 16.07 -9.68 -22.12
C LEU A 221 16.63 -10.89 -22.87
N GLY A 222 17.81 -10.76 -23.48
CA GLY A 222 18.51 -11.86 -24.15
C GLY A 222 19.01 -12.96 -23.19
N ARG A 223 19.13 -12.67 -21.88
CA ARG A 223 19.58 -13.64 -20.86
C ARG A 223 18.42 -14.39 -20.20
N ILE A 224 17.19 -13.98 -20.46
CA ILE A 224 16.00 -14.67 -19.96
C ILE A 224 15.78 -15.92 -20.80
N ASN A 225 15.76 -17.09 -20.16
CA ASN A 225 15.63 -18.35 -20.86
C ASN A 225 14.22 -18.60 -21.37
N GLU A 226 13.20 -18.25 -20.58
CA GLU A 226 11.80 -18.47 -20.92
C GLU A 226 10.92 -17.42 -20.21
N MET A 227 9.99 -16.83 -20.97
CA MET A 227 8.95 -15.95 -20.42
C MET A 227 7.67 -16.77 -20.21
N VAL A 228 7.16 -16.75 -18.99
CA VAL A 228 6.01 -17.55 -18.56
C VAL A 228 4.85 -16.62 -18.27
N TYR A 229 3.72 -16.86 -18.92
CA TYR A 229 2.55 -16.00 -18.84
C TYR A 229 1.50 -16.63 -17.94
N PHE A 230 0.97 -15.82 -17.03
CA PHE A 230 -0.09 -16.21 -16.12
C PHE A 230 -1.35 -15.45 -16.48
N LEU A 231 -2.44 -16.18 -16.69
CA LEU A 231 -3.71 -15.61 -17.10
C LEU A 231 -4.57 -15.30 -15.87
N PRO A 232 -5.45 -14.29 -15.89
CA PRO A 232 -6.46 -14.08 -14.86
C PRO A 232 -7.31 -15.34 -14.64
N PHE A 233 -7.93 -15.52 -13.48
CA PHE A 233 -8.75 -16.73 -13.25
C PHE A 233 -10.06 -16.72 -14.05
N SER A 234 -10.51 -17.89 -14.48
CA SER A 234 -11.86 -18.09 -15.04
C SER A 234 -12.90 -18.20 -13.93
N ARG A 235 -14.19 -18.05 -14.25
CA ARG A 235 -15.26 -18.15 -13.24
C ARG A 235 -15.27 -19.50 -12.50
N SER A 236 -15.02 -20.61 -13.19
CA SER A 236 -14.94 -21.94 -12.57
C SER A 236 -13.70 -22.10 -11.69
N GLU A 237 -12.57 -21.50 -12.09
CA GLU A 237 -11.35 -21.44 -11.28
C GLU A 237 -11.58 -20.60 -10.01
N LEU A 238 -12.27 -19.47 -10.13
CA LEU A 238 -12.65 -18.63 -9.00
C LEU A 238 -13.58 -19.36 -8.02
N GLN A 239 -14.59 -20.08 -8.51
CA GLN A 239 -15.44 -20.91 -7.65
C GLN A 239 -14.62 -21.96 -6.88
N THR A 240 -13.64 -22.58 -7.55
CA THR A 240 -12.73 -23.54 -6.91
C THR A 240 -11.87 -22.87 -5.84
N LEU A 241 -11.35 -21.68 -6.12
CA LEU A 241 -10.56 -20.89 -5.17
C LEU A 241 -11.40 -20.43 -3.98
N SER A 242 -12.59 -19.86 -4.19
CA SER A 242 -13.50 -19.45 -3.11
C SER A 242 -13.89 -20.61 -2.22
N THR A 243 -14.14 -21.79 -2.80
CA THR A 243 -14.41 -23.01 -2.03
C THR A 243 -13.20 -23.41 -1.19
N ARG A 244 -11.99 -23.34 -1.74
CA ARG A 244 -10.76 -23.66 -1.02
C ARG A 244 -10.53 -22.69 0.14
N GLU A 245 -10.71 -21.39 -0.06
CA GLU A 245 -10.56 -20.39 1.00
C GLU A 245 -11.62 -20.55 2.11
N LEU A 246 -12.87 -20.88 1.75
CA LEU A 246 -13.91 -21.21 2.73
C LEU A 246 -13.58 -22.46 3.54
N ASN A 247 -13.01 -23.50 2.92
CA ASN A 247 -12.56 -24.69 3.64
C ASN A 247 -11.44 -24.36 4.63
N ILE A 248 -10.49 -23.50 4.26
CA ILE A 248 -9.43 -23.02 5.17
C ILE A 248 -10.05 -22.27 6.36
N ALA A 249 -10.99 -21.36 6.08
CA ALA A 249 -11.70 -20.64 7.14
C ALA A 249 -12.47 -21.59 8.08
N GLN A 250 -13.10 -22.63 7.52
CA GLN A 250 -13.78 -23.68 8.28
C GLN A 250 -12.81 -24.48 9.16
N GLU A 251 -11.64 -24.86 8.64
CA GLU A 251 -10.60 -25.56 9.40
C GLU A 251 -10.16 -24.73 10.59
N TRP A 252 -9.84 -23.44 10.39
CA TRP A 252 -9.45 -22.53 11.48
C TRP A 252 -10.56 -22.34 12.51
N ALA A 253 -11.80 -22.14 12.06
CA ALA A 253 -12.95 -22.02 12.97
C ALA A 253 -13.16 -23.29 13.82
N SER A 254 -12.91 -24.47 13.24
CA SER A 254 -13.01 -25.73 13.94
C SER A 254 -11.87 -25.93 14.94
N GLU A 255 -10.61 -25.68 14.54
CA GLU A 255 -9.43 -25.95 15.38
C GLU A 255 -9.29 -24.97 16.55
N GLU A 256 -9.48 -23.67 16.31
CA GLU A 256 -9.24 -22.63 17.31
C GLU A 256 -10.47 -22.31 18.16
N HIS A 257 -11.67 -22.56 17.62
CA HIS A 257 -12.93 -22.11 18.23
C HIS A 257 -14.00 -23.20 18.40
N ASP A 258 -13.74 -24.44 17.98
CA ASP A 258 -14.72 -25.57 18.03
C ASP A 258 -16.05 -25.19 17.34
N ILE A 259 -15.95 -24.51 16.20
CA ILE A 259 -17.11 -24.08 15.40
C ILE A 259 -17.16 -24.91 14.12
N ARG A 260 -18.32 -25.51 13.85
CA ARG A 260 -18.60 -26.19 12.58
C ARG A 260 -19.27 -25.23 11.61
N MET A 261 -18.88 -25.27 10.34
CA MET A 261 -19.41 -24.38 9.30
C MET A 261 -19.98 -25.18 8.12
N SER A 262 -20.90 -24.55 7.41
CA SER A 262 -21.44 -24.99 6.12
C SER A 262 -21.94 -23.77 5.34
N TRP A 263 -22.12 -23.88 4.03
CA TRP A 263 -22.56 -22.76 3.18
C TRP A 263 -23.39 -23.23 1.99
N ASP A 264 -24.24 -22.34 1.50
CA ASP A 264 -24.98 -22.51 0.25
C ASP A 264 -24.11 -22.18 -0.98
N GLY A 265 -24.52 -22.69 -2.15
CA GLY A 265 -23.79 -22.44 -3.41
C GLY A 265 -23.78 -20.96 -3.81
N GLU A 266 -24.83 -20.23 -3.46
CA GLU A 266 -24.97 -18.79 -3.70
C GLU A 266 -23.88 -17.98 -2.98
N VAL A 267 -23.38 -18.46 -1.83
CA VAL A 267 -22.27 -17.82 -1.11
C VAL A 267 -21.02 -17.79 -1.98
N ILE A 268 -20.74 -18.88 -2.68
CA ILE A 268 -19.60 -18.98 -3.61
C ILE A 268 -19.79 -17.97 -4.76
N ASP A 269 -20.99 -17.85 -5.32
CA ASP A 269 -21.26 -16.89 -6.39
C ASP A 269 -21.06 -15.42 -5.94
N VAL A 270 -21.43 -15.08 -4.70
CA VAL A 270 -21.17 -13.75 -4.12
C VAL A 270 -19.67 -13.50 -3.96
N LEU A 271 -18.93 -14.46 -3.39
CA LEU A 271 -17.48 -14.34 -3.21
C LEU A 271 -16.74 -14.19 -4.55
N VAL A 272 -17.19 -14.90 -5.58
CA VAL A 272 -16.66 -14.77 -6.95
C VAL A 272 -16.96 -13.38 -7.54
N GLY A 273 -18.07 -12.75 -7.16
CA GLY A 273 -18.40 -11.37 -7.54
C GLY A 273 -17.42 -10.32 -7.00
N GLY A 274 -16.75 -10.60 -5.88
CA GLY A 274 -15.67 -9.77 -5.31
C GLY A 274 -14.29 -9.99 -5.97
N TYR A 275 -14.23 -10.67 -7.12
CA TYR A 275 -12.97 -10.90 -7.81
C TYR A 275 -12.44 -9.62 -8.50
N ASP A 276 -11.21 -9.25 -8.18
CA ASP A 276 -10.48 -8.18 -8.86
C ASP A 276 -9.33 -8.77 -9.68
N VAL A 277 -9.32 -8.46 -10.99
CA VAL A 277 -8.33 -8.94 -11.95
C VAL A 277 -6.91 -8.45 -11.64
N HIS A 278 -6.76 -7.27 -11.03
CA HIS A 278 -5.47 -6.70 -10.65
C HIS A 278 -4.86 -7.41 -9.43
N TYR A 279 -5.71 -7.83 -8.48
CA TYR A 279 -5.31 -8.49 -7.23
C TYR A 279 -5.33 -10.03 -7.28
N GLY A 280 -5.95 -10.62 -8.29
CA GLY A 280 -5.96 -12.06 -8.51
C GLY A 280 -6.65 -12.81 -7.36
N ALA A 281 -6.12 -13.98 -6.96
CA ALA A 281 -6.73 -14.80 -5.92
C ALA A 281 -6.74 -14.14 -4.54
N ARG A 282 -5.96 -13.06 -4.34
CA ARG A 282 -5.95 -12.32 -3.07
C ARG A 282 -7.29 -11.64 -2.80
N SER A 283 -7.96 -11.13 -3.84
CA SER A 283 -9.26 -10.47 -3.66
C SER A 283 -10.29 -11.46 -3.12
N ILE A 284 -10.27 -12.72 -3.58
CA ILE A 284 -11.15 -13.78 -3.07
C ILE A 284 -10.86 -14.08 -1.60
N LYS A 285 -9.58 -14.16 -1.23
CA LYS A 285 -9.19 -14.35 0.17
C LYS A 285 -9.71 -13.22 1.05
N HIS A 286 -9.52 -11.97 0.61
CA HIS A 286 -10.01 -10.79 1.34
C HIS A 286 -11.52 -10.75 1.41
N GLU A 287 -12.22 -11.18 0.36
CA GLU A 287 -13.68 -11.24 0.34
C GLU A 287 -14.21 -12.28 1.34
N VAL A 288 -13.56 -13.43 1.46
CA VAL A 288 -13.85 -14.43 2.50
C VAL A 288 -13.54 -13.88 3.90
N GLU A 289 -12.39 -13.22 4.08
CA GLU A 289 -12.04 -12.60 5.37
C GLU A 289 -13.09 -11.54 5.78
N ARG A 290 -13.42 -10.61 4.88
CA ARG A 290 -14.37 -9.51 5.11
C ARG A 290 -15.81 -9.98 5.31
N GLN A 291 -16.32 -10.85 4.45
CA GLN A 291 -17.74 -11.24 4.49
C GLN A 291 -18.02 -12.42 5.41
N VAL A 292 -17.03 -13.26 5.73
CA VAL A 292 -17.25 -14.47 6.54
C VAL A 292 -16.50 -14.39 7.86
N VAL A 293 -15.18 -14.24 7.82
CA VAL A 293 -14.34 -14.32 9.03
C VAL A 293 -14.65 -13.18 9.99
N ASP A 294 -14.73 -11.94 9.49
CA ASP A 294 -15.01 -10.76 10.31
C ASP A 294 -16.39 -10.85 10.98
N GLN A 295 -17.39 -11.37 10.27
CA GLN A 295 -18.72 -11.58 10.85
C GLN A 295 -18.70 -12.64 11.97
N ILE A 296 -17.93 -13.72 11.81
CA ILE A 296 -17.76 -14.75 12.84
C ILE A 296 -17.06 -14.15 14.07
N ILE A 297 -16.01 -13.35 13.86
CA ILE A 297 -15.28 -12.67 14.94
C ILE A 297 -16.20 -11.70 15.68
N ASP A 298 -16.98 -10.87 14.98
CA ASP A 298 -17.94 -9.95 15.59
C ASP A 298 -19.02 -10.70 16.37
N ALA A 299 -19.56 -11.80 15.82
CA ALA A 299 -20.52 -12.65 16.51
C ALA A 299 -19.93 -13.31 17.78
N LEU A 300 -18.67 -13.73 17.74
CA LEU A 300 -17.94 -14.25 18.91
C LEU A 300 -17.74 -13.15 19.96
N TYR A 301 -17.30 -11.96 19.55
CA TYR A 301 -17.05 -10.82 20.43
C TYR A 301 -18.32 -10.37 21.16
N ARG A 302 -19.45 -10.34 20.44
CA ARG A 302 -20.77 -10.03 21.00
C ARG A 302 -21.39 -11.16 21.81
N LYS A 303 -20.70 -12.31 21.95
CA LYS A 303 -21.19 -13.53 22.61
C LYS A 303 -22.50 -14.07 22.00
N LEU A 304 -22.74 -13.79 20.72
CA LEU A 304 -23.91 -14.29 19.97
C LEU A 304 -23.73 -15.77 19.60
N ILE A 305 -22.48 -16.22 19.46
CA ILE A 305 -22.10 -17.61 19.19
C ILE A 305 -21.11 -18.12 20.24
N SER A 306 -21.15 -19.42 20.53
CA SER A 306 -20.33 -20.09 21.56
C SER A 306 -19.59 -21.28 20.97
N ARG A 307 -18.50 -21.72 21.62
CA ARG A 307 -17.79 -22.97 21.27
C ARG A 307 -18.78 -24.15 21.17
N GLY A 308 -18.54 -25.05 20.22
CA GLY A 308 -19.38 -26.21 19.91
C GLY A 308 -20.59 -25.90 19.03
N CYS A 309 -20.68 -24.72 18.41
CA CYS A 309 -21.82 -24.34 17.59
C CYS A 309 -21.70 -24.76 16.13
N PHE A 310 -22.84 -24.85 15.44
CA PHE A 310 -22.93 -25.09 14.01
C PHE A 310 -23.45 -23.84 13.28
N LEU A 311 -22.66 -23.31 12.37
CA LEU A 311 -22.97 -22.14 11.55
C LEU A 311 -23.26 -22.55 10.10
N HIS A 312 -24.22 -21.86 9.51
CA HIS A 312 -24.59 -22.00 8.11
C HIS A 312 -24.62 -20.63 7.43
N LEU A 313 -23.87 -20.48 6.35
CA LEU A 313 -23.74 -19.24 5.57
C LEU A 313 -24.76 -19.23 4.44
N THR A 314 -25.53 -18.15 4.34
CA THR A 314 -26.59 -17.96 3.33
C THR A 314 -26.51 -16.57 2.72
N VAL A 315 -27.05 -16.38 1.50
CA VAL A 315 -27.14 -15.07 0.84
C VAL A 315 -28.60 -14.61 0.81
N ASP A 316 -28.84 -13.33 1.12
CA ASP A 316 -30.17 -12.74 0.98
C ASP A 316 -30.35 -12.21 -0.47
N LEU A 317 -30.94 -13.03 -1.33
CA LEU A 317 -31.24 -12.63 -2.71
C LEU A 317 -32.58 -11.87 -2.73
N PRO A 318 -32.63 -10.62 -3.24
CA PRO A 318 -33.90 -9.91 -3.40
C PRO A 318 -34.81 -10.72 -4.33
N LYS A 319 -36.00 -11.06 -3.84
CA LYS A 319 -36.99 -11.88 -4.56
C LYS A 319 -37.35 -11.23 -5.90
N GLY A 320 -36.89 -11.80 -7.01
CA GLY A 320 -37.39 -11.47 -8.36
C GLY A 320 -36.35 -11.21 -9.47
N ARG A 321 -35.05 -11.13 -9.19
CA ARG A 321 -34.02 -11.05 -10.27
C ARG A 321 -33.45 -12.43 -10.57
N GLY A 322 -33.61 -12.88 -11.82
CA GLY A 322 -33.00 -14.12 -12.30
C GLY A 322 -31.47 -14.06 -12.25
N ARG A 323 -30.84 -15.25 -12.23
CA ARG A 323 -29.40 -15.57 -12.14
C ARG A 323 -28.42 -14.81 -13.08
N LYS A 324 -28.85 -13.83 -13.87
CA LYS A 324 -28.08 -13.22 -14.98
C LYS A 324 -27.87 -11.71 -14.94
N SER A 325 -28.24 -10.99 -13.88
CA SER A 325 -27.98 -9.54 -13.79
C SER A 325 -27.52 -9.11 -12.39
N LEU A 326 -26.24 -9.32 -12.10
CA LEU A 326 -25.50 -8.58 -11.09
C LEU A 326 -24.43 -7.80 -11.89
N GLY A 327 -24.71 -6.55 -12.19
CA GLY A 327 -23.73 -5.58 -12.69
C GLY A 327 -23.63 -4.47 -11.65
N ASP A 328 -22.38 -4.06 -11.37
CA ASP A 328 -21.84 -2.87 -10.68
C ASP A 328 -22.52 -2.29 -9.42
N ASP A 329 -23.66 -2.79 -8.96
CA ASP A 329 -24.24 -2.49 -7.64
C ASP A 329 -23.73 -3.48 -6.59
N ALA A 330 -23.41 -2.97 -5.39
CA ALA A 330 -22.82 -3.70 -4.27
C ALA A 330 -23.40 -5.11 -4.08
N ALA A 331 -22.53 -6.12 -4.10
CA ALA A 331 -22.92 -7.52 -3.96
C ALA A 331 -23.72 -7.76 -2.65
N PRO A 332 -24.76 -8.62 -2.67
CA PRO A 332 -25.61 -8.85 -1.50
C PRO A 332 -24.78 -9.45 -0.34
N PRO A 333 -25.00 -9.01 0.92
CA PRO A 333 -24.19 -9.47 2.04
C PRO A 333 -24.46 -10.94 2.39
N ILE A 334 -23.40 -11.68 2.71
CA ILE A 334 -23.50 -13.03 3.30
C ILE A 334 -24.01 -12.92 4.74
N LYS A 335 -24.96 -13.77 5.14
CA LYS A 335 -25.53 -13.82 6.49
C LYS A 335 -25.14 -15.12 7.20
N LEU A 336 -24.77 -14.99 8.47
CA LEU A 336 -24.54 -16.09 9.41
C LEU A 336 -25.86 -16.58 10.04
N GLN A 337 -26.13 -17.88 9.94
CA GLN A 337 -27.23 -18.54 10.63
C GLN A 337 -26.72 -19.59 11.63
N LEU A 338 -27.18 -19.50 12.88
CA LEU A 338 -26.88 -20.49 13.92
C LEU A 338 -27.88 -21.65 13.84
N ILE A 339 -27.40 -22.88 13.64
CA ILE A 339 -28.24 -24.08 13.68
C ILE A 339 -28.16 -24.70 15.07
N LYS A 340 -29.27 -24.67 15.83
CA LYS A 340 -29.40 -25.43 17.09
C LYS A 340 -30.00 -26.81 16.82
N GLU A 341 -29.35 -27.86 17.32
CA GLU A 341 -29.88 -29.23 17.26
C GLU A 341 -31.30 -29.28 17.86
N GLY A 342 -32.27 -29.69 17.04
CA GLY A 342 -33.61 -30.07 17.48
C GLY A 342 -34.76 -29.07 17.28
N LYS A 343 -34.55 -27.80 16.89
CA LYS A 343 -35.66 -26.90 16.54
C LYS A 343 -35.29 -25.95 15.38
N LYS A 344 -35.97 -26.11 14.24
CA LYS A 344 -36.07 -25.09 13.17
C LYS A 344 -36.69 -23.81 13.75
N LYS A 345 -35.87 -22.92 14.29
CA LYS A 345 -36.21 -21.50 14.47
C LYS A 345 -35.01 -20.68 14.01
N LEU A 346 -35.08 -20.24 12.76
CA LEU A 346 -34.20 -19.23 12.20
C LEU A 346 -34.39 -17.94 13.01
N LYS A 347 -33.30 -17.44 13.57
CA LYS A 347 -33.19 -16.03 13.95
C LYS A 347 -31.98 -15.52 13.16
N SER A 348 -32.21 -14.66 12.18
CA SER A 348 -31.13 -13.89 11.54
C SER A 348 -30.43 -13.13 12.66
N MET A 349 -29.14 -13.39 12.86
CA MET A 349 -28.40 -12.77 13.96
C MET A 349 -27.89 -11.37 13.62
N LEU A 350 -27.93 -11.00 12.33
CA LEU A 350 -27.51 -9.71 11.81
C LEU A 350 -28.50 -9.29 10.73
N GLU A 351 -29.61 -8.66 11.14
CA GLU A 351 -30.22 -7.64 10.28
C GLU A 351 -29.22 -6.50 10.25
N THR A 352 -28.64 -6.21 9.08
CA THR A 352 -27.90 -4.97 8.84
C THR A 352 -28.88 -3.83 9.05
N PRO A 353 -28.75 -3.01 10.10
CA PRO A 353 -29.50 -1.78 10.17
C PRO A 353 -28.85 -0.82 9.16
N ASP A 354 -29.67 -0.27 8.27
CA ASP A 354 -29.34 0.87 7.39
C ASP A 354 -28.87 2.13 8.16
N ASP A 355 -28.73 2.06 9.49
CA ASP A 355 -28.12 3.09 10.33
C ASP A 355 -26.57 3.11 10.27
N PHE A 356 -25.93 2.14 9.62
CA PHE A 356 -24.46 2.07 9.55
C PHE A 356 -23.80 3.07 8.59
N ALA A 357 -24.56 3.75 7.73
CA ALA A 357 -24.01 4.81 6.87
C ALA A 357 -23.63 6.08 7.68
N HIS A 358 -24.16 6.25 8.90
CA HIS A 358 -23.88 7.40 9.76
C HIS A 358 -23.62 7.05 11.25
N GLY A 359 -23.54 5.75 11.58
CA GLY A 359 -23.22 5.22 12.91
C GLY A 359 -21.73 5.29 13.26
N THR A 360 -21.34 6.39 13.89
CA THR A 360 -19.97 6.84 14.16
C THR A 360 -19.02 5.87 14.88
N TRP A 361 -17.75 5.89 14.46
CA TRP A 361 -16.49 5.61 15.18
C TRP A 361 -16.43 6.10 16.66
N ALA A 362 -17.36 6.95 17.08
CA ALA A 362 -17.53 7.49 18.43
C ALA A 362 -17.80 6.40 19.49
N THR A 363 -18.42 5.29 19.10
CA THR A 363 -18.85 4.28 20.05
C THR A 363 -17.67 3.61 20.74
N VAL A 364 -16.53 3.38 20.07
CA VAL A 364 -15.38 2.67 20.68
C VAL A 364 -14.71 3.49 21.79
N LEU A 365 -14.41 4.77 21.52
CA LEU A 365 -13.75 5.66 22.48
C LEU A 365 -14.64 5.98 23.70
N VAL A 366 -15.93 6.29 23.45
CA VAL A 366 -16.90 6.60 24.51
C VAL A 366 -17.21 5.36 25.35
N VAL A 367 -17.39 4.19 24.71
CA VAL A 367 -17.58 2.92 25.44
C VAL A 367 -16.36 2.60 26.28
N ARG A 368 -15.14 2.83 25.78
CA ARG A 368 -13.94 2.61 26.58
C ARG A 368 -13.84 3.56 27.76
N TYR A 369 -14.17 4.84 27.58
CA TYR A 369 -14.19 5.80 28.69
C TYR A 369 -15.15 5.35 29.79
N ASN A 370 -16.38 4.98 29.39
CA ASN A 370 -17.39 4.45 30.31
C ASN A 370 -16.98 3.11 30.96
N MET A 371 -16.24 2.25 30.26
CA MET A 371 -15.70 0.99 30.80
C MET A 371 -14.52 1.22 31.74
N ALA A 372 -13.66 2.20 31.44
CA ALA A 372 -12.51 2.55 32.26
C ALA A 372 -12.96 3.10 33.62
N GLU A 373 -13.99 3.95 33.63
CA GLU A 373 -14.63 4.41 34.87
C GLU A 373 -15.25 3.28 35.70
N ALA A 374 -15.80 2.24 35.03
CA ALA A 374 -16.49 1.15 35.71
C ALA A 374 -15.54 0.05 36.28
N VAL A 375 -14.42 -0.22 35.62
CA VAL A 375 -13.56 -1.39 35.92
C VAL A 375 -12.16 -1.00 36.42
N GLY A 376 -11.65 0.19 36.08
CA GLY A 376 -10.31 0.65 36.50
C GLY A 376 -9.12 -0.10 35.89
N VAL A 377 -9.37 -1.08 35.01
CA VAL A 377 -8.37 -1.94 34.37
C VAL A 377 -8.59 -2.01 32.86
N ASP A 378 -7.51 -1.99 32.08
CA ASP A 378 -7.56 -2.23 30.65
C ASP A 378 -7.73 -3.72 30.35
N LEU A 379 -8.88 -4.12 29.80
CA LEU A 379 -9.21 -5.52 29.55
C LEU A 379 -8.34 -6.20 28.48
N VAL A 380 -7.66 -5.42 27.63
CA VAL A 380 -6.82 -5.97 26.55
C VAL A 380 -5.40 -6.31 27.05
N SER A 381 -4.79 -5.40 27.82
CA SER A 381 -3.44 -5.61 28.36
C SER A 381 -3.42 -6.22 29.77
N GLY A 382 -4.54 -6.14 30.50
CA GLY A 382 -4.65 -6.58 31.90
C GLY A 382 -4.04 -5.61 32.92
N HIS A 383 -3.51 -4.47 32.50
CA HIS A 383 -2.91 -3.46 33.40
C HIS A 383 -3.96 -2.50 33.97
N SER A 384 -3.76 -2.04 35.20
CA SER A 384 -4.60 -0.98 35.76
C SER A 384 -4.29 0.36 35.09
N PHE A 385 -5.31 1.19 34.88
CA PHE A 385 -5.09 2.53 34.30
C PHE A 385 -4.21 3.40 35.19
N LEU A 386 -4.27 3.22 36.52
CA LEU A 386 -3.36 3.89 37.45
C LEU A 386 -1.90 3.56 37.15
N SER A 387 -1.54 2.28 37.03
CA SER A 387 -0.16 1.85 36.74
C SER A 387 0.33 2.35 35.38
N LEU A 388 -0.55 2.41 34.39
CA LEU A 388 -0.21 2.91 33.05
C LEU A 388 0.05 4.43 33.06
N ASN A 389 -0.78 5.19 33.77
CA ASN A 389 -0.59 6.63 33.94
C ASN A 389 0.66 6.95 34.76
N GLU A 390 0.94 6.21 35.84
CA GLU A 390 2.19 6.35 36.60
C GLU A 390 3.41 6.08 35.70
N ALA A 391 3.35 5.05 34.86
CA ALA A 391 4.44 4.72 33.95
C ALA A 391 4.63 5.78 32.84
N LEU A 392 3.54 6.33 32.31
CA LEU A 392 3.57 7.46 31.36
C LEU A 392 4.11 8.73 32.02
N ALA A 393 3.67 9.04 33.25
CA ALA A 393 4.17 10.19 34.01
C ALA A 393 5.67 10.06 34.30
N ASN A 394 6.16 8.86 34.64
CA ASN A 394 7.58 8.58 34.82
C ASN A 394 8.38 8.70 33.50
N HIS A 395 7.77 8.33 32.37
CA HIS A 395 8.37 8.53 31.05
C HIS A 395 8.50 10.02 30.70
N LEU A 396 7.46 10.81 31.02
CA LEU A 396 7.43 12.26 30.84
C LEU A 396 8.13 13.04 31.97
N ALA A 397 8.69 12.35 32.97
CA ALA A 397 9.49 12.97 34.03
C ALA A 397 10.78 13.59 33.48
N ASP A 398 11.47 14.40 34.29
CA ASP A 398 12.69 15.11 33.90
C ASP A 398 12.48 16.12 32.75
N GLY A 399 11.29 16.73 32.70
CA GLY A 399 10.94 17.75 31.71
C GLY A 399 10.26 17.21 30.45
N GLY A 400 10.15 15.89 30.25
CA GLY A 400 9.38 15.30 29.15
C GLY A 400 9.74 15.88 27.78
N PHE A 401 8.79 16.59 27.16
CA PHE A 401 9.00 17.26 25.88
C PHE A 401 9.64 18.66 25.96
N GLN A 402 9.85 19.20 27.16
CA GLN A 402 10.31 20.58 27.40
C GLN A 402 11.64 20.90 26.70
N ALA A 403 12.60 19.97 26.70
CA ALA A 403 13.88 20.18 26.02
C ALA A 403 13.73 20.40 24.51
N MET A 404 12.75 19.72 23.88
CA MET A 404 12.42 19.94 22.47
C MET A 404 11.72 21.28 22.26
N ASP A 405 10.87 21.69 23.20
CA ASP A 405 10.16 22.96 23.14
C ASP A 405 11.13 24.14 23.28
N ASP A 406 12.06 24.05 24.23
CA ASP A 406 13.12 25.04 24.45
C ASP A 406 14.02 25.17 23.22
N LEU A 407 14.43 24.03 22.64
CA LEU A 407 15.25 24.01 21.41
C LEU A 407 14.48 24.63 20.23
N SER A 408 13.21 24.27 20.07
CA SER A 408 12.34 24.79 19.01
C SER A 408 12.15 26.31 19.15
N ALA A 409 11.93 26.80 20.37
CA ALA A 409 11.76 28.22 20.68
C ALA A 409 13.02 29.05 20.42
N GLN A 410 14.22 28.48 20.58
CA GLN A 410 15.48 29.17 20.26
C GLN A 410 15.80 29.16 18.76
N MET A 411 15.47 28.06 18.08
CA MET A 411 15.90 27.79 16.71
C MET A 411 14.96 28.38 15.65
N PHE A 412 13.67 28.03 15.69
CA PHE A 412 12.75 28.32 14.59
C PHE A 412 12.49 29.82 14.35
N PRO A 413 12.40 30.70 15.37
CA PRO A 413 12.26 32.14 15.11
C PRO A 413 13.44 32.72 14.33
N SER A 414 14.66 32.26 14.63
CA SER A 414 15.89 32.67 13.93
C SER A 414 15.91 32.15 12.50
N VAL A 415 15.52 30.90 12.28
CA VAL A 415 15.42 30.26 10.96
C VAL A 415 14.37 30.97 10.09
N LEU A 416 13.19 31.23 10.65
CA LEU A 416 12.12 31.96 9.96
C LEU A 416 12.56 33.39 9.61
N GLY A 417 13.26 34.07 10.52
CA GLY A 417 13.84 35.39 10.25
C GLY A 417 14.88 35.36 9.12
N ALA A 418 15.72 34.31 9.06
CA ALA A 418 16.69 34.13 8.00
C ALA A 418 16.00 33.86 6.64
N LEU A 419 15.01 32.97 6.59
CA LEU A 419 14.23 32.70 5.38
C LEU A 419 13.49 33.94 4.90
N ASN A 420 12.90 34.72 5.81
CA ASN A 420 12.22 35.95 5.46
C ASN A 420 13.18 36.97 4.80
N ASN A 421 14.39 37.11 5.35
CA ASN A 421 15.37 38.07 4.85
C ASN A 421 16.12 37.61 3.59
N CYS A 422 16.47 36.33 3.51
CA CYS A 422 17.32 35.79 2.45
C CYS A 422 16.54 35.19 1.29
N LEU A 423 15.26 34.88 1.49
CA LEU A 423 14.42 34.24 0.48
C LEU A 423 13.16 35.04 0.18
N HIS A 424 12.30 35.27 1.17
CA HIS A 424 11.00 35.93 0.95
C HIS A 424 11.15 37.35 0.38
N LYS A 425 11.94 38.21 1.04
CA LYS A 425 12.17 39.60 0.58
C LYS A 425 12.79 39.68 -0.83
N PRO A 426 13.86 38.92 -1.17
CA PRO A 426 14.37 38.87 -2.54
C PRO A 426 13.37 38.33 -3.55
N LEU A 427 12.63 37.28 -3.21
CA LEU A 427 11.63 36.66 -4.09
C LEU A 427 10.55 37.66 -4.50
N ARG A 428 10.08 38.51 -3.57
CA ARG A 428 9.10 39.57 -3.85
C ARG A 428 9.58 40.66 -4.81
N ARG A 429 10.86 40.69 -5.20
CA ARG A 429 11.33 41.57 -6.29
C ARG A 429 10.94 41.06 -7.67
N HIS A 430 10.63 39.77 -7.78
CA HIS A 430 10.14 39.18 -9.02
C HIS A 430 8.65 39.55 -9.24
N PRO A 431 8.25 40.06 -10.42
CA PRO A 431 6.88 40.54 -10.66
C PRO A 431 5.76 39.51 -10.41
N LEU A 432 6.07 38.22 -10.51
CA LEU A 432 5.11 37.15 -10.19
C LEU A 432 4.88 36.98 -8.68
N TYR A 433 5.91 37.21 -7.86
CA TYR A 433 5.89 36.91 -6.43
C TYR A 433 5.74 38.18 -5.56
N GLU A 434 5.48 39.33 -6.16
CA GLU A 434 5.42 40.64 -5.48
C GLU A 434 4.45 40.63 -4.29
N GLU A 435 3.32 39.94 -4.42
CA GLU A 435 2.23 39.87 -3.43
C GLU A 435 2.18 38.54 -2.66
N VAL A 436 3.26 37.76 -2.69
CA VAL A 436 3.32 36.46 -2.01
C VAL A 436 3.61 36.63 -0.52
N GLU A 437 2.93 35.84 0.31
CA GLU A 437 3.15 35.75 1.76
C GLU A 437 3.67 34.37 2.16
N PHE A 438 4.61 34.33 3.11
CA PHE A 438 5.04 33.08 3.75
C PHE A 438 4.29 32.89 5.06
N ILE A 439 3.50 31.82 5.15
CA ILE A 439 2.78 31.43 6.38
C ILE A 439 3.46 30.20 6.97
N TRP A 440 4.02 30.35 8.16
CA TRP A 440 4.61 29.23 8.92
C TRP A 440 3.51 28.34 9.49
N SER A 441 3.57 27.04 9.19
CA SER A 441 2.54 26.07 9.56
C SER A 441 3.15 24.72 9.95
N GLY A 442 2.30 23.71 10.11
CA GLY A 442 2.72 22.35 10.40
C GLY A 442 3.16 22.12 11.84
N SER A 443 3.76 20.96 12.09
CA SER A 443 3.98 20.45 13.46
C SER A 443 4.88 21.35 14.31
N THR A 444 5.85 22.05 13.69
CA THR A 444 6.75 22.98 14.39
C THR A 444 6.05 24.26 14.82
N ALA A 445 5.16 24.80 13.97
CA ALA A 445 4.38 25.99 14.31
C ALA A 445 3.30 25.68 15.36
N GLU A 446 2.81 24.44 15.37
CA GLU A 446 1.82 23.91 16.31
C GLU A 446 2.40 23.51 17.67
N GLY A 447 3.73 23.45 17.83
CA GLY A 447 4.38 23.02 19.08
C GLY A 447 4.27 21.52 19.36
N VAL A 448 4.11 20.70 18.32
CA VAL A 448 3.92 19.24 18.43
C VAL A 448 4.89 18.46 17.55
N ASN A 449 6.01 19.06 17.16
CA ASN A 449 7.03 18.40 16.36
C ASN A 449 7.75 17.31 17.17
N ILE A 450 8.09 16.23 16.45
CA ILE A 450 8.93 15.14 16.93
C ILE A 450 10.01 14.99 15.85
N PRO A 451 11.27 15.36 16.12
CA PRO A 451 12.33 15.26 15.11
C PRO A 451 12.63 13.80 14.78
N ASN A 452 13.12 13.55 13.57
CA ASN A 452 13.72 12.26 13.23
C ASN A 452 15.08 12.17 13.93
N PHE A 453 15.37 11.01 14.52
CA PHE A 453 16.63 10.73 15.20
C PHE A 453 17.39 9.65 14.43
N GLU A 454 18.61 9.95 13.98
CA GLU A 454 19.53 8.96 13.44
C GLU A 454 20.80 8.89 14.29
N SER A 455 21.22 7.66 14.63
CA SER A 455 22.53 7.43 15.23
C SER A 455 23.58 7.47 14.12
N GLY A 456 24.25 8.62 13.96
CA GLY A 456 25.36 8.76 13.02
C GLY A 456 26.54 7.85 13.36
N GLY A 457 27.40 7.56 12.37
CA GLY A 457 28.59 6.70 12.54
C GLY A 457 29.63 7.18 13.58
N SER A 458 29.46 8.40 14.12
CA SER A 458 30.29 8.99 15.18
C SER A 458 29.73 8.81 16.60
N GLY A 459 28.56 8.19 16.76
CA GLY A 459 27.92 7.93 18.06
C GLY A 459 27.21 9.13 18.70
N LYS A 460 27.17 10.30 18.05
CA LYS A 460 26.35 11.45 18.48
C LYS A 460 25.02 11.49 17.70
N PRO A 461 23.88 11.81 18.35
CA PRO A 461 22.58 11.83 17.68
C PRO A 461 22.51 12.96 16.65
N HIS A 462 22.03 12.64 15.45
CA HIS A 462 21.64 13.60 14.43
C HIS A 462 20.14 13.86 14.54
N LEU A 463 19.74 15.13 14.63
CA LEU A 463 18.34 15.55 14.74
C LEU A 463 17.89 16.18 13.44
N GLU A 464 16.84 15.64 12.85
CA GLU A 464 16.23 16.23 11.66
C GLU A 464 14.83 16.76 12.01
N PHE A 465 14.61 18.04 11.77
CA PHE A 465 13.34 18.73 11.97
C PHE A 465 12.67 19.03 10.64
N GLU A 466 11.39 18.73 10.53
CA GLU A 466 10.55 19.11 9.40
C GLU A 466 9.84 20.44 9.71
N MET A 467 9.89 21.40 8.79
CA MET A 467 9.25 22.71 8.89
C MET A 467 8.42 22.99 7.65
N ASP A 468 7.18 23.45 7.82
CA ASP A 468 6.27 23.71 6.70
C ASP A 468 6.01 25.21 6.52
N ILE A 469 6.19 25.72 5.29
CA ILE A 469 5.84 27.08 4.89
C ILE A 469 4.86 27.04 3.73
N LEU A 470 3.71 27.71 3.87
CA LEU A 470 2.85 28.00 2.73
C LEU A 470 3.35 29.28 2.05
N CYS A 471 3.67 29.18 0.77
CA CYS A 471 3.96 30.28 -0.14
C CYS A 471 2.65 30.69 -0.81
N VAL A 472 1.94 31.65 -0.20
CA VAL A 472 0.57 32.01 -0.56
C VAL A 472 0.55 33.15 -1.57
N PHE A 473 -0.05 32.89 -2.74
CA PHE A 473 -0.39 33.90 -3.73
C PHE A 473 -1.74 34.53 -3.37
N ARG A 474 -1.72 35.83 -3.02
CA ARG A 474 -2.93 36.61 -2.70
C ARG A 474 -3.47 37.45 -3.85
N ASP A 475 -2.64 37.71 -4.86
CA ASP A 475 -3.05 38.43 -6.06
C ASP A 475 -3.94 37.58 -6.95
N ILE A 476 -3.84 36.25 -6.87
CA ILE A 476 -4.75 35.30 -7.51
C ILE A 476 -6.10 35.30 -6.78
N LYS A 477 -7.03 36.16 -7.22
CA LYS A 477 -8.40 36.20 -6.70
C LYS A 477 -9.24 35.07 -7.30
N VAL A 478 -9.40 33.97 -6.56
CA VAL A 478 -10.31 32.86 -6.90
C VAL A 478 -11.77 33.28 -6.66
N GLY A 479 -12.69 33.03 -7.61
CA GLY A 479 -14.10 33.46 -7.50
C GLY A 479 -15.15 32.53 -8.14
N ARG A 480 -16.45 32.84 -7.97
CA ARG A 480 -17.60 32.07 -8.52
C ARG A 480 -18.08 32.60 -9.88
N LEU A 481 -18.59 31.73 -10.75
CA LEU A 481 -19.05 32.06 -12.12
C LEU A 481 -20.06 33.24 -12.20
N ALA A 482 -20.84 33.48 -11.13
CA ALA A 482 -21.83 34.56 -11.04
C ALA A 482 -21.22 35.96 -10.89
N ASP A 483 -19.95 36.07 -10.46
CA ASP A 483 -19.29 37.34 -10.10
C ASP A 483 -18.30 37.84 -11.17
N SER A 484 -18.30 37.25 -12.38
CA SER A 484 -17.28 37.46 -13.42
C SER A 484 -15.82 37.38 -12.90
N PRO A 485 -15.43 36.29 -12.22
CA PRO A 485 -14.15 36.23 -11.55
C PRO A 485 -13.04 35.98 -12.55
N ALA A 486 -11.84 36.42 -12.18
CA ALA A 486 -10.64 36.19 -12.95
C ALA A 486 -10.28 34.70 -13.06
N ILE A 487 -10.69 33.90 -12.07
CA ILE A 487 -10.36 32.48 -11.95
C ILE A 487 -11.57 31.70 -11.43
N LEU A 488 -11.94 30.61 -12.10
CA LEU A 488 -13.02 29.70 -11.68
C LEU A 488 -12.41 28.47 -11.00
N MET A 489 -13.01 28.06 -9.88
CA MET A 489 -12.72 26.76 -9.27
C MET A 489 -13.89 25.82 -9.54
N LYS A 490 -13.63 24.60 -10.02
CA LYS A 490 -14.68 23.59 -10.17
C LYS A 490 -14.22 22.23 -9.66
N GLN A 491 -15.18 21.47 -9.16
CA GLN A 491 -15.04 20.06 -8.82
C GLN A 491 -15.51 19.26 -10.04
N GLU A 492 -14.61 19.04 -11.00
CA GLU A 492 -14.89 18.31 -12.25
C GLU A 492 -14.18 16.97 -12.23
N ASP A 493 -14.93 15.86 -12.13
CA ASP A 493 -14.39 14.49 -12.13
C ASP A 493 -13.30 14.24 -11.06
N THR A 494 -13.26 15.07 -10.01
CA THR A 494 -12.30 15.00 -8.90
C THR A 494 -12.96 14.56 -7.60
N SER A 495 -12.20 13.86 -6.74
CA SER A 495 -12.62 13.51 -5.37
C SER A 495 -12.98 14.74 -4.55
N GLU A 496 -13.80 14.57 -3.51
CA GLU A 496 -14.16 15.65 -2.57
C GLU A 496 -12.91 16.31 -1.99
N GLY A 497 -12.87 17.65 -2.01
CA GLY A 497 -11.71 18.42 -1.56
C GLY A 497 -10.64 18.68 -2.62
N TYR A 498 -10.80 18.16 -3.84
CA TYR A 498 -9.92 18.44 -4.98
C TYR A 498 -10.67 19.22 -6.05
N PHE A 499 -9.97 20.17 -6.67
CA PHE A 499 -10.54 21.12 -7.61
C PHE A 499 -9.60 21.38 -8.77
N VAL A 500 -10.16 21.77 -9.90
CA VAL A 500 -9.45 22.36 -11.02
C VAL A 500 -9.63 23.88 -11.01
N VAL A 501 -8.57 24.60 -11.37
CA VAL A 501 -8.50 26.07 -11.32
C VAL A 501 -8.35 26.61 -12.75
N PHE A 502 -9.33 27.39 -13.21
CA PHE A 502 -9.37 27.94 -14.57
C PHE A 502 -9.07 29.43 -14.58
N LEU A 503 -8.26 29.90 -15.52
CA LEU A 503 -8.09 31.32 -15.80
C LEU A 503 -9.19 31.78 -16.76
N ASN A 504 -10.05 32.68 -16.31
CA ASN A 504 -11.19 33.19 -17.09
C ASN A 504 -10.96 34.62 -17.59
N ASP A 505 -10.35 35.49 -16.79
CA ASP A 505 -10.07 36.87 -17.18
C ASP A 505 -8.88 36.99 -18.14
N GLN A 506 -8.99 37.89 -19.13
CA GLN A 506 -7.99 38.05 -20.18
C GLN A 506 -6.66 38.59 -19.67
N SER A 507 -6.66 39.47 -18.66
CA SER A 507 -5.43 40.00 -18.06
C SER A 507 -4.69 38.93 -17.27
N TYR A 508 -5.41 38.06 -16.54
CA TYR A 508 -4.82 36.91 -15.85
C TYR A 508 -4.31 35.86 -16.83
N ARG A 509 -5.06 35.57 -17.91
CA ARG A 509 -4.58 34.66 -18.97
C ARG A 509 -3.28 35.13 -19.58
N GLN A 510 -3.09 36.43 -19.78
CA GLN A 510 -1.83 36.98 -20.28
C GLN A 510 -0.70 36.85 -19.25
N ARG A 511 -0.96 37.23 -17.99
CA ARG A 511 0.06 37.21 -16.92
C ARG A 511 0.50 35.81 -16.52
N TRP A 512 -0.41 34.84 -16.52
CA TRP A 512 -0.20 33.47 -16.03
C TRP A 512 -0.15 32.43 -17.16
N CYS A 513 0.02 32.85 -18.41
CA CYS A 513 0.02 31.94 -19.56
C CYS A 513 1.09 30.86 -19.47
N ASP A 514 2.29 31.22 -19.03
CA ASP A 514 3.45 30.31 -18.93
C ASP A 514 3.27 29.26 -17.81
N TYR A 515 2.35 29.47 -16.88
CA TYR A 515 2.06 28.58 -15.75
C TYR A 515 0.74 27.82 -15.93
N SER A 516 0.20 27.80 -17.14
CA SER A 516 -1.11 27.25 -17.43
C SER A 516 -1.07 26.28 -18.60
N ILE A 517 -2.06 25.38 -18.65
CA ILE A 517 -2.23 24.42 -19.74
C ILE A 517 -3.58 24.57 -20.42
N VAL A 518 -3.62 24.35 -21.72
CA VAL A 518 -4.85 24.35 -22.52
C VAL A 518 -5.25 22.90 -22.77
N PRO A 519 -6.52 22.50 -22.51
CA PRO A 519 -6.97 21.14 -22.76
C PRO A 519 -6.89 20.79 -24.24
N THR A 520 -6.56 19.54 -24.53
CA THR A 520 -6.50 18.99 -25.89
C THR A 520 -7.87 18.62 -26.46
N ASP A 521 -8.90 18.48 -25.61
CA ASP A 521 -10.27 18.16 -26.03
C ASP A 521 -10.89 19.33 -26.83
N PRO A 522 -11.31 19.11 -28.09
CA PRO A 522 -11.97 20.12 -28.91
C PRO A 522 -13.24 20.71 -28.27
N LYS A 523 -13.93 19.97 -27.39
CA LYS A 523 -15.13 20.46 -26.69
C LYS A 523 -14.83 21.47 -25.60
N ARG A 524 -13.60 21.49 -25.08
CA ARG A 524 -13.11 22.40 -24.03
C ARG A 524 -12.26 23.54 -24.60
N LYS A 525 -12.41 23.82 -25.90
CA LYS A 525 -11.65 24.86 -26.61
C LYS A 525 -11.92 26.24 -26.00
N GLY A 526 -10.87 26.87 -25.48
CA GLY A 526 -10.94 28.19 -24.85
C GLY A 526 -10.79 28.18 -23.33
N GLU A 527 -10.72 27.01 -22.70
CA GLU A 527 -10.37 26.85 -21.28
C GLU A 527 -8.85 26.91 -21.09
N MET A 528 -8.40 27.38 -19.92
CA MET A 528 -6.98 27.48 -19.56
C MET A 528 -6.85 27.14 -18.07
N TYR A 529 -6.18 26.04 -17.75
CA TYR A 529 -6.03 25.53 -16.39
C TYR A 529 -4.70 25.98 -15.79
N LEU A 530 -4.73 26.47 -14.55
CA LEU A 530 -3.51 26.79 -13.83
C LEU A 530 -2.81 25.51 -13.39
N ASN A 531 -1.55 25.35 -13.76
CA ASN A 531 -0.77 24.14 -13.52
C ASN A 531 0.09 24.30 -12.25
N PRO A 532 -0.21 23.57 -11.17
CA PRO A 532 0.54 23.68 -9.92
C PRO A 532 2.01 23.27 -10.07
N LEU A 533 2.31 22.27 -10.92
CA LEU A 533 3.68 21.79 -11.09
C LEU A 533 4.59 22.85 -11.73
N LEU A 534 4.07 23.61 -12.69
CA LEU A 534 4.83 24.70 -13.32
C LEU A 534 5.14 25.82 -12.33
N LEU A 535 4.23 26.09 -11.39
CA LEU A 535 4.46 27.09 -10.34
C LEU A 535 5.50 26.63 -9.32
N VAL A 536 5.46 25.36 -8.92
CA VAL A 536 6.49 24.78 -8.02
C VAL A 536 7.85 24.76 -8.72
N GLU A 537 7.89 24.45 -10.02
CA GLU A 537 9.12 24.46 -10.82
C GLU A 537 9.71 25.86 -10.95
N ASP A 538 8.88 26.88 -11.22
CA ASP A 538 9.34 28.26 -11.24
C ASP A 538 9.83 28.71 -9.86
N LEU A 539 9.10 28.41 -8.79
CA LEU A 539 9.53 28.72 -7.43
C LEU A 539 10.91 28.10 -7.13
N TYR A 540 11.13 26.83 -7.50
CA TYR A 540 12.43 26.18 -7.37
C TYR A 540 13.53 26.97 -8.09
N ARG A 541 13.31 27.35 -9.35
CA ARG A 541 14.28 28.11 -10.15
C ARG A 541 14.55 29.50 -9.57
N GLN A 542 13.53 30.18 -9.07
CA GLN A 542 13.71 31.49 -8.43
C GLN A 542 14.53 31.37 -7.14
N ILE A 543 14.26 30.36 -6.31
CA ILE A 543 15.03 30.10 -5.09
C ILE A 543 16.48 29.77 -5.43
N GLU A 544 16.71 28.90 -6.41
CA GLU A 544 18.04 28.55 -6.91
C GLU A 544 18.80 29.80 -7.40
N HIS A 545 18.13 30.66 -8.16
CA HIS A 545 18.70 31.92 -8.65
C HIS A 545 19.08 32.87 -7.52
N ILE A 546 18.19 33.06 -6.52
CA ILE A 546 18.46 33.90 -5.35
C ILE A 546 19.67 33.37 -4.58
N PHE A 547 19.76 32.06 -4.36
CA PHE A 547 20.87 31.46 -3.62
C PHE A 547 22.18 31.44 -4.41
N ALA A 548 22.13 31.32 -5.73
CA ALA A 548 23.32 31.46 -6.57
C ALA A 548 23.98 32.85 -6.45
N GLN A 549 23.20 33.89 -6.14
CA GLN A 549 23.72 35.24 -5.90
C GLN A 549 24.34 35.43 -4.51
N ILE A 550 24.16 34.47 -3.60
CA ILE A 550 24.65 34.54 -2.21
C ILE A 550 25.59 33.35 -1.97
N PRO A 551 26.90 33.48 -2.26
CA PRO A 551 27.86 32.37 -2.22
C PRO A 551 27.88 31.59 -0.90
N LEU A 552 27.67 32.27 0.23
CA LEU A 552 27.63 31.65 1.57
C LEU A 552 26.44 30.69 1.79
N LEU A 553 25.35 30.83 1.02
CA LEU A 553 24.19 29.95 1.12
C LEU A 553 24.33 28.71 0.24
N LYS A 554 25.08 28.79 -0.87
CA LYS A 554 25.22 27.65 -1.80
C LYS A 554 25.83 26.39 -1.15
N ASP A 555 26.73 26.57 -0.18
CA ASP A 555 27.41 25.46 0.50
C ASP A 555 26.67 24.97 1.76
N ARG A 556 25.64 25.69 2.22
CA ARG A 556 24.92 25.41 3.49
C ARG A 556 23.50 24.89 3.29
N PHE A 557 22.99 24.96 2.07
CA PHE A 557 21.61 24.66 1.74
C PHE A 557 21.56 23.66 0.59
N LYS A 558 20.71 22.65 0.74
CA LYS A 558 20.37 21.72 -0.33
C LYS A 558 18.93 22.01 -0.77
N LEU A 559 18.73 22.20 -2.07
CA LEU A 559 17.44 22.51 -2.65
C LEU A 559 16.95 21.30 -3.46
N GLU A 560 15.76 20.81 -3.16
CA GLU A 560 15.15 19.66 -3.82
C GLU A 560 13.76 20.04 -4.38
N PHE A 561 13.49 19.54 -5.58
CA PHE A 561 12.19 19.68 -6.21
C PHE A 561 11.32 18.48 -5.80
N ASN A 562 10.33 18.71 -4.93
CA ASN A 562 9.50 17.67 -4.35
C ASN A 562 8.01 18.06 -4.34
N PRO A 563 7.34 18.09 -5.51
CA PRO A 563 5.95 18.54 -5.61
C PRO A 563 5.02 17.84 -4.60
N PRO A 564 4.15 18.58 -3.89
CA PRO A 564 3.73 19.96 -4.14
C PRO A 564 4.64 21.06 -3.54
N ALA A 565 5.80 20.71 -3.00
CA ALA A 565 6.70 21.61 -2.32
C ALA A 565 8.04 21.82 -3.06
N VAL A 566 8.72 22.89 -2.70
CA VAL A 566 10.17 23.00 -2.84
C VAL A 566 10.78 22.74 -1.47
N THR A 567 11.60 21.69 -1.35
CA THR A 567 12.20 21.29 -0.08
C THR A 567 13.57 21.93 0.06
N LEU A 568 13.76 22.67 1.15
CA LEU A 568 15.00 23.34 1.50
C LEU A 568 15.62 22.72 2.75
N THR A 569 16.76 22.05 2.60
CA THR A 569 17.47 21.43 3.72
C THR A 569 18.62 22.31 4.20
N MET A 570 18.65 22.57 5.50
CA MET A 570 19.61 23.44 6.18
C MET A 570 20.35 22.64 7.26
N SER A 571 21.69 22.60 7.22
CA SER A 571 22.49 22.00 8.30
C SER A 571 23.00 23.04 9.29
N LEU A 572 22.69 22.84 10.57
CA LEU A 572 23.08 23.66 11.72
C LEU A 572 24.09 22.93 12.62
N ASP A 573 24.88 23.69 13.38
CA ASP A 573 25.86 23.23 14.38
C ASP A 573 26.74 22.04 13.93
N PHE A 574 27.61 22.26 12.94
CA PHE A 574 28.52 21.24 12.39
C PHE A 574 27.81 19.94 11.96
N GLN A 575 26.65 20.06 11.29
CA GLN A 575 25.84 18.94 10.76
C GLN A 575 25.19 18.04 11.81
N LYS A 576 25.01 18.49 13.06
CA LYS A 576 24.27 17.71 14.06
C LYS A 576 22.76 17.89 13.99
N ILE A 577 22.31 19.05 13.52
CA ILE A 577 20.90 19.38 13.37
C ILE A 577 20.66 19.70 11.91
N THR A 578 19.66 19.05 11.33
CA THR A 578 19.16 19.36 9.99
C THR A 578 17.74 19.89 10.10
N ILE A 579 17.42 20.93 9.36
CA ILE A 579 16.06 21.42 9.18
C ILE A 579 15.69 21.23 7.72
N SER A 580 14.69 20.41 7.45
CA SER A 580 14.06 20.29 6.15
C SER A 580 12.84 21.20 6.12
N CYS A 581 12.85 22.21 5.26
CA CYS A 581 11.79 23.19 5.14
C CYS A 581 11.03 23.00 3.82
N ASP A 582 9.80 22.52 3.89
CA ASP A 582 8.92 22.38 2.72
C ASP A 582 8.18 23.68 2.45
N ILE A 583 8.46 24.29 1.29
CA ILE A 583 7.79 25.51 0.83
C ILE A 583 6.73 25.11 -0.19
N VAL A 584 5.47 25.06 0.24
CA VAL A 584 4.32 24.61 -0.56
C VAL A 584 3.64 25.79 -1.22
N VAL A 585 3.49 25.74 -2.55
CA VAL A 585 2.73 26.76 -3.29
C VAL A 585 1.24 26.66 -2.94
N ALA A 586 0.65 27.81 -2.59
CA ALA A 586 -0.73 27.91 -2.13
C ALA A 586 -1.46 29.10 -2.77
N LEU A 587 -2.74 28.94 -3.07
CA LEU A 587 -3.64 30.03 -3.49
C LEU A 587 -4.63 30.32 -2.38
N GLU A 588 -4.80 31.57 -1.99
CA GLU A 588 -5.78 31.94 -0.96
C GLU A 588 -7.21 31.86 -1.52
N LEU A 589 -8.11 31.22 -0.76
CA LEU A 589 -9.53 31.12 -1.08
C LEU A 589 -10.34 32.09 -0.22
N PRO A 590 -11.06 33.03 -0.84
CA PRO A 590 -12.07 33.83 -0.15
C PRO A 590 -13.20 32.96 0.42
N CYS A 591 -13.67 33.27 1.63
CA CYS A 591 -14.68 32.45 2.33
C CYS A 591 -16.01 32.35 1.56
N ASP A 592 -16.36 33.36 0.80
CA ASP A 592 -17.54 33.41 -0.07
C ASP A 592 -17.42 32.52 -1.32
N CYS A 593 -16.21 32.09 -1.68
CA CYS A 593 -15.93 31.27 -2.85
C CYS A 593 -15.91 29.77 -2.55
N LEU A 594 -16.02 29.40 -1.26
CA LEU A 594 -16.08 28.02 -0.83
C LEU A 594 -17.39 27.35 -1.29
N PRO A 595 -17.40 26.01 -1.49
CA PRO A 595 -18.62 25.27 -1.82
C PRO A 595 -19.75 25.56 -0.82
N LYS A 596 -21.02 25.50 -1.26
CA LYS A 596 -22.19 25.83 -0.40
C LYS A 596 -22.27 24.98 0.88
N ASP A 597 -21.65 23.81 0.88
CA ASP A 597 -21.63 22.90 2.02
C ASP A 597 -20.47 23.09 2.99
N TYR A 598 -19.60 24.07 2.73
CA TYR A 598 -18.42 24.35 3.54
C TYR A 598 -18.68 25.44 4.61
N PRO A 599 -18.11 25.36 5.84
CA PRO A 599 -17.29 24.25 6.36
C PRO A 599 -18.14 23.04 6.72
N SER A 600 -17.96 21.94 5.98
CA SER A 600 -18.81 20.74 6.12
C SER A 600 -18.61 20.08 7.46
N TRP A 601 -17.38 20.10 7.98
CA TRP A 601 -17.06 19.60 9.33
C TRP A 601 -17.81 20.32 10.45
N ILE A 602 -18.12 21.61 10.30
CA ILE A 602 -18.92 22.35 11.29
C ILE A 602 -20.38 21.91 11.23
N LYS A 603 -20.93 21.70 10.04
CA LYS A 603 -22.31 21.20 9.88
C LYS A 603 -22.44 19.78 10.43
N VAL A 604 -21.44 18.94 10.22
CA VAL A 604 -21.43 17.53 10.61
C VAL A 604 -21.15 17.34 12.10
N HIS A 605 -20.14 18.05 12.64
CA HIS A 605 -19.69 17.84 14.01
C HIS A 605 -20.29 18.86 15.00
N GLY A 606 -20.57 20.08 14.57
CA GLY A 606 -20.99 21.18 15.44
C GLY A 606 -19.80 21.94 16.04
N ARG A 607 -20.03 22.63 17.17
CA ARG A 607 -18.98 23.29 17.94
C ARG A 607 -18.37 22.31 18.96
N PRO A 608 -17.04 22.13 18.98
CA PRO A 608 -16.39 21.33 20.02
C PRO A 608 -16.61 21.93 21.41
N ALA A 609 -16.77 21.09 22.44
CA ALA A 609 -17.05 21.54 23.80
C ALA A 609 -15.92 22.39 24.42
N TRP A 610 -14.67 22.14 24.03
CA TRP A 610 -13.49 22.89 24.49
C TRP A 610 -13.29 24.23 23.77
N LEU A 611 -13.95 24.47 22.63
CA LEU A 611 -13.73 25.68 21.84
C LEU A 611 -14.73 26.77 22.23
N SER A 612 -14.24 27.93 22.66
CA SER A 612 -15.09 29.07 23.04
C SER A 612 -15.97 29.56 21.88
N GLU A 613 -17.11 30.20 22.15
CA GLU A 613 -17.97 30.75 21.10
C GLU A 613 -17.24 31.79 20.24
N LYS A 614 -16.45 32.66 20.87
CA LYS A 614 -15.63 33.66 20.18
C LYS A 614 -14.60 33.01 19.24
N SER A 615 -13.87 32.01 19.73
CA SER A 615 -12.88 31.29 18.93
C SER A 615 -13.54 30.47 17.80
N PHE A 616 -14.76 29.99 18.03
CA PHE A 616 -15.55 29.28 17.02
C PHE A 616 -16.05 30.21 15.90
N GLU A 617 -16.42 31.45 16.20
CA GLU A 617 -16.71 32.46 15.16
C GLU A 617 -15.43 32.86 14.41
N GLU A 618 -14.31 33.01 15.12
CA GLU A 618 -13.02 33.36 14.50
C GLU A 618 -12.54 32.29 13.52
N VAL A 619 -12.61 30.99 13.89
CA VAL A 619 -12.14 29.90 13.02
C VAL A 619 -12.97 29.78 11.74
N GLN A 620 -14.25 30.15 11.77
CA GLN A 620 -15.14 30.18 10.59
C GLN A 620 -14.74 31.24 9.56
N GLN A 621 -14.05 32.29 10.00
CA GLN A 621 -13.63 33.41 9.16
C GLN A 621 -12.18 33.28 8.67
N LYS A 622 -11.43 32.26 9.10
CA LYS A 622 -10.05 32.04 8.65
C LYS A 622 -10.05 31.66 7.16
N PRO A 623 -9.11 32.20 6.35
CA PRO A 623 -8.99 31.83 4.95
C PRO A 623 -8.53 30.37 4.80
N LEU A 624 -8.96 29.74 3.71
CA LEU A 624 -8.45 28.46 3.26
C LEU A 624 -7.52 28.63 2.08
N HIS A 625 -6.84 27.54 1.72
CA HIS A 625 -5.89 27.57 0.63
C HIS A 625 -6.07 26.38 -0.31
N LEU A 626 -5.72 26.56 -1.58
CA LEU A 626 -5.52 25.48 -2.54
C LEU A 626 -4.04 25.19 -2.68
N VAL A 627 -3.63 23.93 -2.53
CA VAL A 627 -2.24 23.48 -2.73
C VAL A 627 -2.17 22.50 -3.89
N GLY A 628 -1.05 22.49 -4.61
CA GLY A 628 -0.84 21.71 -5.83
C GLY A 628 -0.70 20.19 -5.66
N LYS A 629 -1.56 19.55 -4.87
CA LYS A 629 -1.54 18.11 -4.61
C LYS A 629 -2.64 17.40 -5.40
N CYS A 630 -2.25 16.35 -6.12
CA CYS A 630 -3.15 15.53 -6.91
C CYS A 630 -3.88 14.47 -6.07
N SER A 631 -5.11 14.13 -6.44
CA SER A 631 -5.81 12.97 -5.91
C SER A 631 -5.20 11.65 -6.42
N PRO A 632 -5.38 10.50 -5.73
CA PRO A 632 -4.77 9.23 -6.14
C PRO A 632 -5.10 8.76 -7.57
N SER A 633 -6.29 9.08 -8.08
CA SER A 633 -6.76 8.78 -9.44
C SER A 633 -6.75 9.99 -10.36
N GLY A 634 -6.16 11.10 -9.91
CA GLY A 634 -6.30 12.41 -10.51
C GLY A 634 -5.24 12.79 -11.54
N GLN A 635 -5.33 14.04 -12.02
CA GLN A 635 -4.38 14.63 -12.96
C GLN A 635 -3.47 15.67 -12.28
N PRO A 636 -2.17 15.36 -12.08
CA PRO A 636 -1.28 16.21 -11.29
C PRO A 636 -0.95 17.57 -11.92
N LYS A 637 -1.25 17.74 -13.21
CA LYS A 637 -1.03 18.99 -13.96
C LYS A 637 -2.14 20.03 -13.78
N VAL A 638 -3.28 19.67 -13.20
CA VAL A 638 -4.45 20.57 -13.11
C VAL A 638 -5.15 20.54 -11.76
N GLU A 639 -4.92 19.51 -10.95
CA GLU A 639 -5.60 19.35 -9.67
C GLU A 639 -4.95 20.11 -8.52
N TRP A 640 -5.80 20.72 -7.73
CA TRP A 640 -5.49 21.45 -6.52
C TRP A 640 -6.30 20.88 -5.36
N ARG A 641 -5.67 20.70 -4.21
CA ARG A 641 -6.30 20.18 -3.00
C ARG A 641 -6.56 21.29 -2.00
N LEU A 642 -7.72 21.24 -1.34
CA LEU A 642 -8.03 22.12 -0.22
C LEU A 642 -7.06 21.87 0.95
N SER A 643 -6.54 22.95 1.54
CA SER A 643 -5.63 22.94 2.66
C SER A 643 -6.19 23.74 3.83
N PHE A 644 -6.13 23.13 5.01
CA PHE A 644 -6.65 23.66 6.26
C PHE A 644 -5.53 24.09 7.21
N SER A 645 -4.27 24.15 6.79
CA SER A 645 -3.11 24.34 7.68
C SER A 645 -3.25 25.54 8.62
N VAL A 646 -3.86 26.65 8.19
CA VAL A 646 -4.12 27.84 9.03
C VAL A 646 -5.21 27.57 10.07
N VAL A 647 -6.29 26.90 9.68
CA VAL A 647 -7.37 26.46 10.59
C VAL A 647 -6.85 25.43 11.59
N GLU A 648 -6.09 24.46 11.12
CA GLU A 648 -5.45 23.43 11.94
C GLU A 648 -4.52 24.05 13.00
N LEU A 649 -3.66 24.99 12.59
CA LEU A 649 -2.77 25.71 13.50
C LEU A 649 -3.55 26.48 14.57
N PHE A 650 -4.64 27.15 14.17
CA PHE A 650 -5.51 27.86 15.10
C PHE A 650 -6.15 26.90 16.12
N LEU A 651 -6.75 25.80 15.65
CA LEU A 651 -7.39 24.82 16.52
C LEU A 651 -6.40 24.15 17.48
N MET A 652 -5.17 23.83 17.02
CA MET A 652 -4.13 23.28 17.89
C MET A 652 -3.72 24.25 18.99
N LYS A 653 -3.63 25.55 18.70
CA LYS A 653 -3.31 26.59 19.70
C LYS A 653 -4.41 26.74 20.73
N GLU A 654 -5.67 26.84 20.29
CA GLU A 654 -6.83 26.92 21.20
C GLU A 654 -6.92 25.67 22.08
N LEU A 655 -6.73 24.48 21.48
CA LEU A 655 -6.74 23.22 22.23
C LEU A 655 -5.59 23.14 23.24
N GLY A 656 -4.41 23.69 22.91
CA GLY A 656 -3.27 23.74 23.85
C GLY A 656 -3.51 24.67 25.04
N LEU A 657 -4.33 25.72 24.87
CA LEU A 657 -4.72 26.60 25.97
C LEU A 657 -5.78 25.95 26.87
N GLU A 658 -6.78 25.30 26.28
CA GLU A 658 -7.95 24.76 26.99
C GLU A 658 -7.72 23.33 27.53
N CYS A 659 -6.95 22.51 26.82
CA CYS A 659 -6.71 21.09 27.12
C CYS A 659 -5.22 20.70 26.91
N PRO A 660 -4.27 21.20 27.73
CA PRO A 660 -2.84 20.91 27.55
C PRO A 660 -2.49 19.41 27.54
N ALA A 661 -3.17 18.60 28.36
CA ALA A 661 -2.96 17.15 28.39
C ALA A 661 -3.36 16.46 27.07
N ALA A 662 -4.29 17.02 26.30
CA ALA A 662 -4.63 16.53 24.96
C ALA A 662 -3.43 16.68 24.00
N ILE A 663 -2.73 17.80 24.07
CA ILE A 663 -1.51 18.05 23.27
C ILE A 663 -0.42 17.07 23.67
N THR A 664 -0.20 16.85 24.97
CA THR A 664 0.75 15.84 25.47
C THR A 664 0.40 14.45 24.95
N CYS A 665 -0.87 14.05 25.05
CA CYS A 665 -1.36 12.77 24.53
C CYS A 665 -1.10 12.62 23.03
N TYR A 666 -1.37 13.67 22.25
CA TYR A 666 -1.10 13.67 20.81
C TYR A 666 0.38 13.55 20.48
N ARG A 667 1.28 14.21 21.23
CA ARG A 667 2.73 14.09 21.05
C ARG A 667 3.21 12.66 21.34
N VAL A 668 2.70 12.02 22.39
CA VAL A 668 2.97 10.60 22.67
C VAL A 668 2.43 9.72 21.55
N PHE A 669 1.23 10.00 21.04
CA PHE A 669 0.65 9.25 19.91
C PHE A 669 1.49 9.35 18.64
N LYS A 670 2.01 10.55 18.33
CA LYS A 670 2.98 10.76 17.24
C LYS A 670 4.28 9.98 17.45
N LEU A 671 4.80 9.98 18.68
CA LEU A 671 6.03 9.26 19.03
C LEU A 671 5.86 7.74 18.90
N VAL A 672 4.71 7.20 19.34
CA VAL A 672 4.33 5.79 19.11
C VAL A 672 4.30 5.47 17.62
N ARG A 673 3.72 6.35 16.79
CA ARG A 673 3.75 6.15 15.33
C ARG A 673 5.17 6.17 14.79
N PHE A 674 6.01 7.09 15.23
CA PHE A 674 7.40 7.18 14.79
C PHE A 674 8.21 5.92 15.16
N LEU A 675 8.13 5.45 16.40
CA LEU A 675 8.96 4.35 16.90
C LEU A 675 8.42 2.96 16.55
N HIS A 676 7.10 2.80 16.40
CA HIS A 676 6.48 1.48 16.26
C HIS A 676 5.65 1.28 15.00
N LEU A 677 5.10 2.36 14.43
CA LEU A 677 4.13 2.29 13.34
C LEU A 677 4.63 2.98 12.06
N LYS A 678 5.94 3.29 11.95
CA LYS A 678 6.50 3.98 10.79
C LYS A 678 6.26 3.15 9.52
N HIS A 679 5.51 3.75 8.60
CA HIS A 679 5.30 3.28 7.24
C HIS A 679 5.21 4.54 6.36
N PRO A 680 6.30 4.90 5.65
CA PRO A 680 6.44 6.21 5.03
C PRO A 680 5.34 6.52 4.02
N ASP A 681 4.82 5.51 3.30
CA ASP A 681 3.88 5.77 2.19
C ASP A 681 2.40 5.63 2.57
N ILE A 682 2.09 5.29 3.82
CA ILE A 682 0.74 4.89 4.22
C ILE A 682 0.28 5.55 5.50
N LEU A 683 1.10 5.58 6.54
CA LEU A 683 0.73 6.16 7.82
C LEU A 683 1.58 7.38 8.13
N HIS A 684 1.09 8.56 7.75
CA HIS A 684 1.68 9.86 8.07
C HIS A 684 1.12 10.44 9.38
N SER A 685 1.80 11.47 9.91
CA SER A 685 1.31 12.22 11.08
C SER A 685 -0.03 12.91 10.85
N TYR A 686 -0.37 13.23 9.59
CA TYR A 686 -1.67 13.81 9.24
C TYR A 686 -2.86 12.89 9.57
N HIS A 687 -2.71 11.57 9.34
CA HIS A 687 -3.74 10.58 9.69
C HIS A 687 -4.02 10.56 11.19
N LEU A 688 -2.97 10.61 12.01
CA LEU A 688 -3.08 10.67 13.46
C LEU A 688 -3.77 11.98 13.90
N LYS A 689 -3.44 13.09 13.25
CA LYS A 689 -4.03 14.41 13.55
C LYS A 689 -5.54 14.42 13.32
N MET A 690 -6.01 13.80 12.24
CA MET A 690 -7.45 13.72 11.96
C MET A 690 -8.18 12.90 13.02
N LEU A 691 -7.63 11.76 13.42
CA LEU A 691 -8.19 10.95 14.51
C LEU A 691 -8.18 11.70 15.84
N PHE A 692 -7.12 12.45 16.11
CA PHE A 692 -6.99 13.27 17.30
C PHE A 692 -8.04 14.39 17.35
N PHE A 693 -8.20 15.18 16.28
CA PHE A 693 -9.26 16.21 16.24
C PHE A 693 -10.65 15.63 16.42
N GLN A 694 -10.94 14.48 15.81
CA GLN A 694 -12.21 13.79 16.00
C GLN A 694 -12.43 13.35 17.46
N ALA A 695 -11.38 12.86 18.14
CA ALA A 695 -11.45 12.49 19.54
C ALA A 695 -11.69 13.73 20.43
N CYS A 696 -10.94 14.82 20.21
CA CYS A 696 -11.10 16.07 20.95
C CYS A 696 -12.47 16.71 20.72
N HIS A 697 -13.09 16.52 19.55
CA HIS A 697 -14.44 17.02 19.31
C HIS A 697 -15.47 16.32 20.20
N LYS A 698 -15.33 15.01 20.38
CA LYS A 698 -16.33 14.16 21.04
C LYS A 698 -16.17 14.12 22.56
N LEU A 699 -14.93 14.15 23.04
CA LEU A 699 -14.64 14.08 24.47
C LEU A 699 -14.76 15.47 25.13
N PRO A 700 -15.34 15.55 26.33
CA PRO A 700 -15.35 16.81 27.08
C PRO A 700 -13.92 17.21 27.49
N PRO A 701 -13.67 18.50 27.76
CA PRO A 701 -12.37 18.97 28.26
C PRO A 701 -11.87 18.19 29.49
N SER A 702 -12.80 17.80 30.38
CA SER A 702 -12.49 17.03 31.60
C SER A 702 -11.94 15.63 31.34
N ALA A 703 -12.12 15.08 30.13
CA ALA A 703 -11.52 13.80 29.76
C ALA A 703 -10.00 13.95 29.62
N TRP A 704 -9.55 15.05 29.02
CA TRP A 704 -8.14 15.34 28.76
C TRP A 704 -7.42 15.88 30.00
N ALA A 705 -7.21 14.99 30.97
CA ALA A 705 -6.45 15.26 32.18
C ALA A 705 -5.21 14.37 32.26
N ASP A 706 -4.17 14.79 32.98
CA ASP A 706 -2.93 14.01 33.13
C ASP A 706 -3.17 12.63 33.73
N THR A 707 -4.21 12.49 34.57
CA THR A 707 -4.63 11.22 35.17
C THR A 707 -5.30 10.26 34.18
N ASN A 708 -5.65 10.73 32.98
CA ASN A 708 -6.38 9.98 31.95
C ASN A 708 -5.55 9.74 30.69
N LEU A 709 -4.32 10.24 30.61
CA LEU A 709 -3.44 10.13 29.43
C LEU A 709 -3.34 8.70 28.88
N ALA A 710 -3.24 7.70 29.76
CA ALA A 710 -3.21 6.30 29.35
C ALA A 710 -4.52 5.87 28.66
N ILE A 711 -5.67 6.26 29.22
CA ILE A 711 -6.99 5.93 28.67
C ILE A 711 -7.15 6.59 27.30
N ASP A 712 -6.80 7.88 27.21
CA ASP A 712 -6.89 8.67 25.99
C ASP A 712 -6.02 8.09 24.87
N LEU A 713 -4.75 7.82 25.16
CA LEU A 713 -3.79 7.27 24.19
C LEU A 713 -4.21 5.88 23.70
N LEU A 714 -4.64 5.02 24.63
CA LEU A 714 -5.12 3.68 24.28
C LEU A 714 -6.41 3.74 23.46
N GLY A 715 -7.29 4.71 23.74
CA GLY A 715 -8.46 4.97 22.92
C GLY A 715 -8.13 5.45 21.50
N LEU A 716 -7.15 6.34 21.35
CA LEU A 716 -6.65 6.76 20.04
C LEU A 716 -6.07 5.59 19.22
N LEU A 717 -5.34 4.68 19.88
CA LEU A 717 -4.84 3.45 19.25
C LEU A 717 -5.98 2.51 18.81
N ASP A 718 -7.04 2.38 19.61
CA ASP A 718 -8.21 1.60 19.22
C ASP A 718 -8.94 2.21 18.02
N ASN A 719 -9.10 3.53 18.00
CA ASN A 719 -9.69 4.21 16.85
C ASN A 719 -8.86 3.98 15.59
N LEU A 720 -7.53 4.03 15.71
CA LEU A 720 -6.64 3.74 14.58
C LEU A 720 -6.77 2.28 14.10
N MET A 721 -6.84 1.31 15.01
CA MET A 721 -7.10 -0.10 14.65
C MET A 721 -8.44 -0.26 13.94
N HIS A 722 -9.49 0.38 14.48
CA HIS A 722 -10.81 0.34 13.89
C HIS A 722 -10.79 0.90 12.46
N CYS A 723 -10.09 2.01 12.22
CA CYS A 723 -9.95 2.60 10.88
C CYS A 723 -9.28 1.66 9.89
N PHE A 724 -8.27 0.91 10.32
CA PHE A 724 -7.62 -0.09 9.47
C PHE A 724 -8.52 -1.29 9.19
N ILE A 725 -9.27 -1.79 10.18
CA ILE A 725 -10.21 -2.90 10.01
C ILE A 725 -11.30 -2.52 8.99
N MET A 726 -11.87 -1.34 9.16
CA MET A 726 -12.96 -0.83 8.31
C MET A 726 -12.47 -0.22 7.00
N GLN A 727 -11.15 -0.16 6.78
CA GLN A 727 -10.51 0.47 5.62
C GLN A 727 -11.00 1.90 5.35
N SER A 728 -11.31 2.63 6.42
CA SER A 728 -11.89 3.96 6.37
C SER A 728 -11.30 4.85 7.46
N LEU A 729 -10.66 5.93 7.06
CA LEU A 729 -10.14 6.98 7.94
C LEU A 729 -10.64 8.32 7.39
N PRO A 730 -11.83 8.78 7.79
CA PRO A 730 -12.40 10.02 7.28
C PRO A 730 -11.56 11.22 7.72
N SER A 731 -11.40 12.20 6.84
CA SER A 731 -10.84 13.50 7.19
C SER A 731 -11.75 14.22 8.17
N TYR A 732 -11.18 14.87 9.18
CA TYR A 732 -11.95 15.68 10.13
C TYR A 732 -12.61 16.88 9.42
N PHE A 733 -11.90 17.51 8.49
CA PHE A 733 -12.37 18.73 7.83
C PHE A 733 -13.24 18.49 6.60
N ILE A 734 -13.10 17.31 5.98
CA ILE A 734 -13.87 16.86 4.82
C ILE A 734 -14.41 15.46 5.14
N PRO A 735 -15.51 15.33 5.90
CA PRO A 735 -15.97 14.05 6.43
C PRO A 735 -16.27 12.97 5.38
N GLY A 736 -16.61 13.35 4.15
CA GLY A 736 -16.82 12.43 3.03
C GLY A 736 -15.53 11.89 2.40
N TYR A 737 -14.36 12.46 2.72
CA TYR A 737 -13.08 12.05 2.15
C TYR A 737 -12.35 11.04 3.03
N ASN A 738 -12.09 9.85 2.50
CA ASN A 738 -11.34 8.79 3.18
C ASN A 738 -9.84 8.91 2.89
N LEU A 739 -9.04 9.20 3.92
CA LEU A 739 -7.60 9.44 3.79
C LEU A 739 -6.76 8.19 3.48
N ILE A 740 -7.32 7.00 3.73
CA ILE A 740 -6.66 5.73 3.39
C ILE A 740 -7.35 5.03 2.21
N GLU A 741 -8.14 5.78 1.43
CA GLU A 741 -8.72 5.29 0.19
C GLU A 741 -7.62 4.87 -0.81
N GLY A 742 -7.79 3.72 -1.44
CA GLY A 742 -6.80 3.15 -2.36
C GLY A 742 -5.59 2.48 -1.70
N VAL A 743 -5.46 2.55 -0.36
CA VAL A 743 -4.41 1.80 0.35
C VAL A 743 -4.75 0.32 0.35
N HIS A 744 -3.80 -0.50 -0.13
CA HIS A 744 -3.99 -1.95 -0.17
C HIS A 744 -4.16 -2.55 1.25
N CYS A 745 -5.14 -3.43 1.40
CA CYS A 745 -5.50 -4.09 2.66
C CYS A 745 -4.35 -4.89 3.30
N ASP A 746 -3.43 -5.50 2.54
CA ASP A 746 -2.25 -6.18 3.13
C ASP A 746 -1.38 -5.20 3.94
N PHE A 747 -1.26 -3.95 3.51
CA PHE A 747 -0.51 -2.94 4.24
C PHE A 747 -1.29 -2.44 5.47
N LEU A 748 -2.61 -2.24 5.32
CA LEU A 748 -3.48 -1.92 6.46
C LEU A 748 -3.45 -3.03 7.51
N PHE A 749 -3.42 -4.29 7.09
CA PHE A 749 -3.30 -5.45 7.97
C PHE A 749 -1.93 -5.48 8.67
N THR A 750 -0.84 -5.19 7.95
CA THR A 750 0.50 -5.07 8.54
C THR A 750 0.54 -3.98 9.61
N LEU A 751 -0.07 -2.81 9.33
CA LEU A 751 -0.20 -1.73 10.30
C LEU A 751 -1.09 -2.13 11.48
N LEU A 752 -2.22 -2.81 11.23
CA LEU A 752 -3.11 -3.32 12.26
C LEU A 752 -2.39 -4.30 13.20
N GLN A 753 -1.56 -5.20 12.68
CA GLN A 753 -0.73 -6.10 13.49
C GLN A 753 0.28 -5.32 14.36
N LYS A 754 0.92 -4.29 13.80
CA LYS A 754 1.84 -3.42 14.56
C LYS A 754 1.11 -2.68 15.67
N VAL A 755 -0.04 -2.05 15.37
CA VAL A 755 -0.86 -1.36 16.38
C VAL A 755 -1.35 -2.34 17.44
N SER A 756 -1.82 -3.52 17.05
CA SER A 756 -2.27 -4.57 17.98
C SER A 756 -1.15 -5.00 18.93
N LYS A 757 0.09 -5.11 18.44
CA LYS A 757 1.26 -5.44 19.27
C LYS A 757 1.54 -4.36 20.31
N VAL A 758 1.53 -3.08 19.91
CA VAL A 758 1.68 -1.94 20.83
C VAL A 758 0.55 -1.94 21.85
N ARG A 759 -0.68 -2.19 21.39
CA ARG A 759 -1.91 -2.15 22.17
C ARG A 759 -1.99 -3.25 23.23
N LYS A 760 -1.51 -4.46 22.94
CA LYS A 760 -1.48 -5.61 23.87
C LYS A 760 -0.47 -5.42 25.00
N ASN A 761 0.66 -4.77 24.72
CA ASN A 761 1.73 -4.55 25.70
C ASN A 761 2.11 -3.07 25.79
N PRO A 762 1.20 -2.21 26.29
CA PRO A 762 1.38 -0.77 26.30
C PRO A 762 2.50 -0.33 27.24
N ILE A 763 2.73 -1.01 28.38
CA ILE A 763 3.87 -0.69 29.26
C ILE A 763 5.17 -0.77 28.47
N VAL A 764 5.48 -1.90 27.85
CA VAL A 764 6.75 -2.07 27.12
C VAL A 764 6.83 -1.14 25.90
N SER A 765 5.72 -0.94 25.19
CA SER A 765 5.73 -0.22 23.91
C SER A 765 5.62 1.30 24.06
N ILE A 766 5.07 1.80 25.16
CA ILE A 766 4.82 3.24 25.38
C ILE A 766 5.80 3.82 26.42
N THR A 767 6.31 3.01 27.36
CA THR A 767 7.25 3.52 28.38
C THR A 767 8.71 3.48 27.92
N ASN A 768 9.06 2.59 26.99
CA ASN A 768 10.42 2.54 26.41
C ASN A 768 10.68 3.66 25.39
N LEU A 769 9.75 4.60 25.20
CA LEU A 769 9.91 5.76 24.33
C LEU A 769 10.93 6.79 24.90
N LYS A 770 11.49 6.59 26.10
CA LYS A 770 12.49 7.50 26.75
C LYS A 770 13.85 7.52 26.03
N LYS A 771 14.12 6.53 25.18
CA LYS A 771 15.30 6.50 24.30
C LYS A 771 15.07 7.33 23.07
#